data_AF-A0A9P1I3J2-F1
#
_entry.id   AF-A0A9P1I3J2-F1
#
_cell.length_a   1.000
_cell.length_b   1.000
_cell.length_c   1.000
_cell.angle_alpha   90.00
_cell.angle_beta   90.00
_cell.angle_gamma   90.00
#
_symmetry.space_group_name_H-M   'P 1'
#
loop_
_entity.id
_entity.type
_entity.pdbx_description
1 polymer ?
#
loop_
_entity_poly.entity_id
_entity_poly.type
_entity_poly.pdbx_seq_one_letter_code
_entity_poly.pdbx_strand_id
1 'polypeptide(L)'
;MFDSSDDEGPSDISMIHAAQATREFKEKFPLKSETLKKQELERARRTPAVRKKLNFDVTMSPSFVEAEIKTVQANSEILERKLTMKNEEIERLKTFIQKKEEENNRLNFQKTQAEEELRREKYQNNAKIARTNLELEKWQTIGKKFYTWFNIAKSQLEEVQELNGDDWENPEKIEKINQISREFYKFLENNQFTEDFVDQLAAGSIQSYCGVEFPVRQNMKTECVRGSEQLNSTELKPPGNERYNYFDRGGRYNRTSIDYEKDEKIQRLLLENSVLKDNLKIVKGRSERSMIIEERNRSLEVEKDSLQNRLDQTFGEIEAMRMGQARQIFNIDNCPENSEKYLRLIDRINGLLIENKRLEKDFEAATSRITKMDQDLKNAERRNSHLEDVYSNQVSKFNTLQKEMEDVQAKYDTSLENFEEVAAKLKEAEKKIEESSVISTKSDGDSTLLAAPPTDAGNSTQIFHMASNPLNLAHAEFQDQETKKRKLSELDGAEDSEAKRIRQEKIDELEEQLQMLEREKNVIEDSYKLHKDLANKFRQICIALTGLQIKLKDAEEGICTVQSEYEETNQGQFVFKCFYGTTRIDMLDVNSDSSAEMIRKWEPLMKKYIGERNSIPAFLAAMTLQLEQEREFDETMHERTHTFSVYHED
;
A
#
# COMPACT_ATOMS: atom_id res chain seq x y z
N MET A 1 -49.30 2.47 36.45
CA MET A 1 -48.89 3.46 35.44
C MET A 1 -47.84 2.81 34.57
N PHE A 2 -48.20 2.43 33.35
CA PHE A 2 -47.49 2.71 32.10
C PHE A 2 -48.33 2.07 30.99
N ASP A 3 -48.83 2.96 30.13
CA ASP A 3 -49.68 2.71 28.98
C ASP A 3 -48.74 2.61 27.77
N SER A 4 -48.87 1.57 26.94
CA SER A 4 -48.10 1.43 25.71
C SER A 4 -48.96 0.79 24.63
N SER A 5 -49.70 1.63 23.92
CA SER A 5 -50.40 1.30 22.67
C SER A 5 -49.80 2.15 21.55
N ASP A 6 -48.65 1.73 21.04
CA ASP A 6 -48.14 2.22 19.76
C ASP A 6 -48.47 1.17 18.69
N ASP A 7 -49.69 1.30 18.17
CA ASP A 7 -50.18 0.63 16.97
C ASP A 7 -49.59 1.39 15.76
N GLU A 8 -48.36 1.03 15.35
CA GLU A 8 -47.72 1.58 14.15
C GLU A 8 -48.44 1.07 12.90
N GLY A 9 -49.48 1.80 12.51
CA GLY A 9 -50.09 1.68 11.18
C GLY A 9 -49.06 1.97 10.07
N PRO A 10 -49.29 1.47 8.85
CA PRO A 10 -48.38 1.66 7.74
C PRO A 10 -48.18 3.16 7.45
N SER A 11 -46.91 3.58 7.38
CA SER A 11 -46.48 4.94 7.03
C SER A 11 -47.26 5.50 5.84
N ASP A 12 -47.65 6.78 5.92
CA ASP A 12 -48.39 7.50 4.88
C ASP A 12 -47.72 7.39 3.49
N ILE A 13 -46.39 7.27 3.46
CA ILE A 13 -45.62 7.09 2.22
C ILE A 13 -45.90 5.71 1.59
N SER A 14 -45.95 4.66 2.40
CA SER A 14 -46.32 3.31 1.96
C SER A 14 -47.77 3.25 1.50
N MET A 15 -48.68 3.98 2.15
CA MET A 15 -50.08 4.06 1.71
C MET A 15 -50.22 4.81 0.37
N ILE A 16 -49.48 5.91 0.17
CA ILE A 16 -49.49 6.68 -1.08
C ILE A 16 -48.90 5.84 -2.23
N HIS A 17 -47.77 5.16 -2.00
CA HIS A 17 -47.18 4.27 -3.02
C HIS A 17 -48.08 3.09 -3.35
N ALA A 18 -48.73 2.47 -2.36
CA ALA A 18 -49.69 1.40 -2.59
C ALA A 18 -50.93 1.88 -3.36
N ALA A 19 -51.44 3.08 -3.05
CA ALA A 19 -52.54 3.71 -3.77
C ALA A 19 -52.17 4.07 -5.22
N GLN A 20 -50.93 4.53 -5.44
CA GLN A 20 -50.44 4.86 -6.78
C GLN A 20 -50.20 3.60 -7.62
N ALA A 21 -49.59 2.56 -7.03
CA ALA A 21 -49.39 1.27 -7.69
C ALA A 21 -50.73 0.60 -8.05
N THR A 22 -51.72 0.63 -7.17
CA THR A 22 -53.07 0.10 -7.48
C THR A 22 -53.80 0.93 -8.53
N ARG A 23 -53.58 2.26 -8.58
CA ARG A 23 -54.13 3.12 -9.63
C ARG A 23 -53.50 2.82 -10.99
N GLU A 24 -52.17 2.72 -11.07
CA GLU A 24 -51.46 2.36 -12.30
C GLU A 24 -51.81 0.94 -12.78
N PHE A 25 -52.01 0.01 -11.85
CA PHE A 25 -52.46 -1.34 -12.17
C PHE A 25 -53.88 -1.35 -12.75
N LYS A 26 -54.83 -0.63 -12.13
CA LYS A 26 -56.20 -0.50 -12.67
C LYS A 26 -56.25 0.22 -14.01
N GLU A 27 -55.33 1.14 -14.26
CA GLU A 27 -55.23 1.84 -15.55
C GLU A 27 -54.69 0.93 -16.66
N LYS A 28 -53.69 0.11 -16.37
CA LYS A 28 -53.10 -0.85 -17.33
C LYS A 28 -53.92 -2.12 -17.50
N PHE A 29 -54.70 -2.52 -16.49
CA PHE A 29 -55.51 -3.73 -16.48
C PHE A 29 -56.95 -3.46 -16.00
N PRO A 30 -57.75 -2.70 -16.78
CA PRO A 30 -59.10 -2.38 -16.40
C PRO A 30 -59.95 -3.66 -16.37
N LEU A 31 -60.68 -3.88 -15.27
CA LEU A 31 -61.57 -5.02 -15.11
C LEU A 31 -62.67 -4.98 -16.18
N LYS A 32 -63.09 -6.15 -16.69
CA LYS A 32 -64.15 -6.26 -17.73
C LYS A 32 -65.42 -5.48 -17.39
N SER A 33 -65.78 -5.40 -16.10
CA SER A 33 -66.93 -4.63 -15.60
C SER A 33 -66.71 -3.11 -15.65
N GLU A 34 -65.48 -2.62 -15.47
CA GLU A 34 -65.14 -1.20 -15.63
C GLU A 34 -65.01 -0.82 -17.11
N THR A 35 -64.47 -1.69 -17.96
CA THR A 35 -64.46 -1.46 -19.41
C THR A 35 -65.88 -1.46 -20.00
N LEU A 36 -66.79 -2.30 -19.48
CA LEU A 36 -68.21 -2.30 -19.84
C LEU A 36 -68.89 -1.02 -19.39
N LYS A 37 -68.66 -0.56 -18.15
CA LYS A 37 -69.17 0.74 -17.67
C LYS A 37 -68.60 1.92 -18.47
N LYS A 38 -67.31 1.92 -18.83
CA LYS A 38 -66.70 2.94 -19.69
C LYS A 38 -67.28 2.91 -21.10
N GLN A 39 -67.51 1.71 -21.68
CA GLN A 39 -68.18 1.55 -22.97
C GLN A 39 -69.66 1.96 -22.92
N GLU A 40 -70.37 1.70 -21.83
CA GLU A 40 -71.76 2.16 -21.62
C GLU A 40 -71.81 3.68 -21.46
N LEU A 41 -70.85 4.28 -20.74
CA LEU A 41 -70.74 5.73 -20.60
C LEU A 41 -70.34 6.41 -21.92
N GLU A 42 -69.46 5.80 -22.71
CA GLU A 42 -69.12 6.26 -24.06
C GLU A 42 -70.26 6.03 -25.07
N ARG A 43 -71.03 4.94 -24.95
CA ARG A 43 -72.26 4.73 -25.73
C ARG A 43 -73.34 5.73 -25.35
N ALA A 44 -73.49 6.07 -24.08
CA ALA A 44 -74.39 7.13 -23.61
C ALA A 44 -73.96 8.52 -24.11
N ARG A 45 -72.66 8.77 -24.28
CA ARG A 45 -72.12 10.00 -24.90
C ARG A 45 -72.23 10.01 -26.43
N ARG A 46 -72.36 8.85 -27.09
CA ARG A 46 -72.48 8.70 -28.56
C ARG A 46 -73.92 8.47 -29.05
N THR A 47 -74.92 8.47 -28.17
CA THR A 47 -76.33 8.52 -28.57
C THR A 47 -76.59 9.84 -29.30
N PRO A 48 -77.12 9.81 -30.54
CA PRO A 48 -77.48 11.05 -31.24
C PRO A 48 -78.54 11.76 -30.40
N ALA A 49 -78.41 13.08 -30.28
CA ALA A 49 -79.38 13.95 -29.62
C ALA A 49 -80.75 13.76 -30.29
N VAL A 50 -81.56 12.84 -29.75
CA VAL A 50 -82.99 12.81 -30.00
C VAL A 50 -83.48 14.16 -29.48
N ARG A 51 -84.00 14.97 -30.41
CA ARG A 51 -84.68 16.23 -30.16
C ARG A 51 -85.71 16.00 -29.06
N LYS A 52 -85.34 16.22 -27.80
CA LYS A 52 -86.29 16.51 -26.74
C LYS A 52 -86.87 17.86 -27.14
N LYS A 53 -88.13 17.85 -27.57
CA LYS A 53 -88.95 19.06 -27.61
C LYS A 53 -88.80 19.70 -26.22
N LEU A 54 -88.20 20.89 -26.17
CA LEU A 54 -88.28 21.74 -24.99
C LEU A 54 -89.77 22.01 -24.77
N ASN A 55 -90.36 21.35 -23.78
CA ASN A 55 -91.59 21.85 -23.19
C ASN A 55 -91.16 23.01 -22.29
N PHE A 56 -91.29 24.24 -22.79
CA PHE A 56 -90.94 25.47 -22.08
C PHE A 56 -91.79 25.72 -20.81
N ASP A 57 -92.80 24.90 -20.55
CA ASP A 57 -93.73 25.08 -19.41
C ASP A 57 -93.33 24.34 -18.13
N VAL A 58 -92.19 23.63 -18.08
CA VAL A 58 -91.76 22.89 -16.85
C VAL A 58 -90.55 23.52 -16.16
N THR A 59 -89.83 24.44 -16.81
CA THR A 59 -88.63 25.08 -16.23
C THR A 59 -88.92 26.32 -15.39
N MET A 60 -90.19 26.71 -15.23
CA MET A 60 -90.62 27.88 -14.44
C MET A 60 -91.47 27.48 -13.22
N SER A 61 -91.37 26.24 -12.74
CA SER A 61 -91.84 25.92 -11.39
C SER A 61 -90.78 26.35 -10.36
N PRO A 62 -91.12 27.16 -9.35
CA PRO A 62 -90.18 27.62 -8.32
C PRO A 62 -89.39 26.47 -7.66
N SER A 63 -89.99 25.29 -7.56
CA SER A 63 -89.39 24.09 -6.98
C SER A 63 -88.20 23.51 -7.78
N PHE A 64 -88.15 23.70 -9.11
CA PHE A 64 -87.08 23.13 -9.94
C PHE A 64 -85.85 24.05 -9.94
N VAL A 65 -86.07 25.37 -10.03
CA VAL A 65 -85.00 26.38 -9.95
C VAL A 65 -84.35 26.37 -8.57
N GLU A 66 -85.13 26.20 -7.50
CA GLU A 66 -84.63 26.13 -6.13
C GLU A 66 -83.83 24.85 -5.85
N ALA A 67 -84.21 23.72 -6.48
CA ALA A 67 -83.42 22.49 -6.43
C ALA A 67 -82.10 22.62 -7.20
N GLU A 68 -82.12 23.25 -8.38
CA GLU A 68 -80.92 23.46 -9.20
C GLU A 68 -79.93 24.43 -8.54
N ILE A 69 -80.41 25.52 -7.95
CA ILE A 69 -79.59 26.46 -7.15
C ILE A 69 -78.95 25.74 -5.95
N LYS A 70 -79.70 24.90 -5.22
CA LYS A 70 -79.14 24.11 -4.11
C LYS A 70 -78.06 23.13 -4.57
N THR A 71 -78.23 22.50 -5.73
CA THR A 71 -77.19 21.62 -6.29
C THR A 71 -75.94 22.39 -6.72
N VAL A 72 -76.10 23.58 -7.30
CA VAL A 72 -74.97 24.44 -7.68
C VAL A 72 -74.24 24.97 -6.45
N GLN A 73 -74.96 25.36 -5.39
CA GLN A 73 -74.37 25.77 -4.11
C GLN A 73 -73.60 24.63 -3.44
N ALA A 74 -74.19 23.42 -3.37
CA ALA A 74 -73.51 22.25 -2.83
C ALA A 74 -72.25 21.90 -3.64
N ASN A 75 -72.30 22.02 -4.97
CA ASN A 75 -71.14 21.81 -5.84
C ASN A 75 -70.07 22.89 -5.66
N SER A 76 -70.47 24.15 -5.44
CA SER A 76 -69.56 25.26 -5.13
C SER A 76 -68.83 25.01 -3.81
N GLU A 77 -69.54 24.62 -2.76
CA GLU A 77 -68.94 24.28 -1.45
C GLU A 77 -67.96 23.09 -1.56
N ILE A 78 -68.29 22.08 -2.36
CA ILE A 78 -67.39 20.94 -2.61
C ILE A 78 -66.14 21.39 -3.36
N LEU A 79 -66.26 22.31 -4.32
CA LEU A 79 -65.13 22.86 -5.07
C LEU A 79 -64.24 23.75 -4.18
N GLU A 80 -64.83 24.57 -3.31
CA GLU A 80 -64.10 25.37 -2.34
C GLU A 80 -63.31 24.49 -1.37
N ARG A 81 -63.92 23.43 -0.83
CA ARG A 81 -63.21 22.46 0.04
C ARG A 81 -62.08 21.73 -0.70
N LYS A 82 -62.27 21.39 -1.97
CA LYS A 82 -61.20 20.80 -2.79
C LYS A 82 -60.06 21.78 -3.05
N LEU A 83 -60.39 23.06 -3.24
CA LEU A 83 -59.42 24.12 -3.47
C LEU A 83 -58.61 24.42 -2.21
N THR A 84 -59.25 24.45 -1.03
CA THR A 84 -58.53 24.59 0.25
C THR A 84 -57.61 23.41 0.51
N MET A 85 -58.08 22.17 0.31
CA MET A 85 -57.22 20.98 0.44
C MET A 85 -56.02 21.03 -0.51
N LYS A 86 -56.22 21.47 -1.76
CA LYS A 86 -55.12 21.59 -2.72
C LYS A 86 -54.13 22.69 -2.36
N ASN A 87 -54.60 23.80 -1.80
CA ASN A 87 -53.72 24.86 -1.30
C ASN A 87 -52.91 24.41 -0.08
N GLU A 88 -53.52 23.66 0.84
CA GLU A 88 -52.80 23.05 1.97
C GLU A 88 -51.74 22.05 1.50
N GLU A 89 -52.05 21.24 0.49
CA GLU A 89 -51.10 20.31 -0.13
C GLU A 89 -49.93 21.05 -0.79
N ILE A 90 -50.19 22.17 -1.48
CA ILE A 90 -49.14 23.02 -2.07
C ILE A 90 -48.23 23.60 -0.99
N GLU A 91 -48.78 24.10 0.12
CA GLU A 91 -47.95 24.64 1.21
C GLU A 91 -47.12 23.55 1.91
N ARG A 92 -47.67 22.34 2.07
CA ARG A 92 -46.88 21.18 2.54
C ARG A 92 -45.74 20.83 1.58
N LEU A 93 -45.98 20.87 0.27
CA LEU A 93 -44.93 20.61 -0.73
C LEU A 93 -43.85 21.69 -0.72
N LYS A 94 -44.22 22.97 -0.59
CA LYS A 94 -43.24 24.08 -0.49
C LYS A 94 -42.34 23.93 0.73
N THR A 95 -42.90 23.64 1.90
CA THR A 95 -42.13 23.44 3.13
C THR A 95 -41.22 22.21 3.03
N PHE A 96 -41.66 21.14 2.34
CA PHE A 96 -40.83 19.98 2.07
C PHE A 96 -39.65 20.31 1.14
N ILE A 97 -39.89 21.05 0.05
CA ILE A 97 -38.83 21.49 -0.87
C ILE A 97 -37.81 22.36 -0.15
N GLN A 98 -38.28 23.32 0.66
CA GLN A 98 -37.39 24.22 1.41
C GLN A 98 -36.50 23.44 2.40
N LYS A 99 -37.06 22.47 3.12
CA LYS A 99 -36.27 21.57 3.99
C LYS A 99 -35.24 20.77 3.20
N LYS A 100 -35.59 20.28 2.00
CA LYS A 100 -34.67 19.55 1.14
C LYS A 100 -33.54 20.43 0.59
N GLU A 101 -33.83 21.69 0.28
CA GLU A 101 -32.81 22.67 -0.13
C GLU A 101 -31.85 22.98 1.02
N GLU A 102 -32.35 23.18 2.24
CA GLU A 102 -31.52 23.37 3.44
C GLU A 102 -30.63 22.16 3.73
N GLU A 103 -31.19 20.95 3.63
CA GLU A 103 -30.43 19.69 3.79
C GLU A 103 -29.35 19.55 2.73
N ASN A 104 -29.65 19.88 1.47
CA ASN A 104 -28.71 19.82 0.36
C ASN A 104 -27.59 20.88 0.51
N ASN A 105 -27.92 22.08 0.98
CA ASN A 105 -26.94 23.13 1.28
C ASN A 105 -26.01 22.72 2.42
N ARG A 106 -26.54 22.06 3.47
CA ARG A 106 -25.73 21.51 4.56
C ARG A 106 -24.79 20.40 4.08
N LEU A 107 -25.28 19.51 3.22
CA LEU A 107 -24.48 18.43 2.64
C LEU A 107 -23.35 18.99 1.75
N ASN A 108 -23.66 19.99 0.93
CA ASN A 108 -22.67 20.68 0.11
C ASN A 108 -21.60 21.36 0.96
N PHE A 109 -21.98 22.04 2.05
CA PHE A 109 -21.01 22.64 2.95
C PHE A 109 -20.07 21.61 3.60
N GLN A 110 -20.60 20.47 4.05
CA GLN A 110 -19.80 19.36 4.58
C GLN A 110 -18.85 18.79 3.53
N LYS A 111 -19.31 18.64 2.29
CA LYS A 111 -18.48 18.19 1.17
C LYS A 111 -17.30 19.13 0.94
N THR A 112 -17.53 20.45 0.93
CA THR A 112 -16.45 21.43 0.72
C THR A 112 -15.43 21.40 1.86
N GLN A 113 -15.88 21.24 3.12
CA GLN A 113 -14.97 21.09 4.26
C GLN A 113 -14.10 19.83 4.15
N ALA A 114 -14.71 18.69 3.81
CA ALA A 114 -13.98 17.44 3.62
C ALA A 114 -12.95 17.52 2.46
N GLU A 115 -13.27 18.24 1.37
CA GLU A 115 -12.34 18.47 0.26
C GLU A 115 -11.14 19.34 0.67
N GLU A 116 -11.34 20.34 1.53
CA GLU A 116 -10.24 21.16 2.08
C GLU A 116 -9.36 20.37 3.04
N GLU A 117 -9.95 19.56 3.93
CA GLU A 117 -9.21 18.70 4.85
C GLU A 117 -8.34 17.69 4.08
N LEU A 118 -8.91 17.05 3.06
CA LEU A 118 -8.18 16.14 2.18
C LEU A 118 -7.00 16.83 1.47
N ARG A 119 -7.15 18.11 1.08
CA ARG A 119 -6.03 18.90 0.52
C ARG A 119 -4.93 19.15 1.53
N ARG A 120 -5.27 19.48 2.78
CA ARG A 120 -4.28 19.70 3.85
C ARG A 120 -3.54 18.41 4.17
N GLU A 121 -4.26 17.30 4.30
CA GLU A 121 -3.68 15.98 4.57
C GLU A 121 -2.75 15.54 3.43
N LYS A 122 -3.15 15.74 2.16
CA LYS A 122 -2.27 15.50 1.01
C LYS A 122 -0.98 16.31 1.06
N TYR A 123 -1.06 17.58 1.46
CA TYR A 123 0.13 18.43 1.59
C TYR A 123 1.07 17.92 2.70
N GLN A 124 0.52 17.57 3.86
CA GLN A 124 1.28 17.00 4.97
C GLN A 124 1.91 15.64 4.60
N ASN A 125 1.17 14.75 3.96
CA ASN A 125 1.69 13.47 3.48
C ASN A 125 2.81 13.66 2.47
N ASN A 126 2.67 14.58 1.51
CA ASN A 126 3.73 14.88 0.56
C ASN A 126 4.99 15.42 1.27
N ALA A 127 4.84 16.25 2.30
CA ALA A 127 5.97 16.71 3.11
C ALA A 127 6.63 15.57 3.89
N LYS A 128 5.86 14.63 4.44
CA LYS A 128 6.37 13.43 5.12
C LYS A 128 7.10 12.49 4.16
N ILE A 129 6.56 12.29 2.95
CA ILE A 129 7.20 11.53 1.87
C ILE A 129 8.53 12.18 1.47
N ALA A 130 8.56 13.51 1.32
CA ALA A 130 9.80 14.22 0.99
C ALA A 130 10.88 14.05 2.08
N ARG A 131 10.50 14.11 3.37
CA ARG A 131 11.43 13.87 4.49
C ARG A 131 11.97 12.44 4.52
N THR A 132 11.08 11.46 4.36
CA THR A 132 11.48 10.03 4.36
C THR A 132 12.36 9.68 3.17
N ASN A 133 12.09 10.23 1.98
CA ASN A 133 12.98 10.07 0.83
C ASN A 133 14.36 10.67 1.10
N LEU A 134 14.43 11.85 1.71
CA LEU A 134 15.70 12.48 2.09
C LEU A 134 16.49 11.62 3.11
N GLU A 135 15.82 11.02 4.08
CA GLU A 135 16.45 10.08 5.02
C GLU A 135 16.94 8.82 4.33
N LEU A 136 16.17 8.29 3.38
CA LEU A 136 16.54 7.12 2.60
C LEU A 136 17.77 7.39 1.72
N GLU A 137 17.85 8.57 1.10
CA GLU A 137 19.05 9.01 0.36
C GLU A 137 20.29 9.11 1.28
N LYS A 138 20.13 9.63 2.51
CA LYS A 138 21.20 9.65 3.51
C LYS A 138 21.68 8.23 3.84
N TRP A 139 20.76 7.31 4.11
CA TRP A 139 21.10 5.92 4.41
C TRP A 139 21.74 5.19 3.24
N GLN A 140 21.28 5.42 2.01
CA GLN A 140 21.91 4.88 0.81
C GLN A 140 23.34 5.40 0.63
N THR A 141 23.56 6.69 0.91
CA THR A 141 24.89 7.30 0.85
C THR A 141 25.83 6.69 1.90
N ILE A 142 25.34 6.52 3.13
CA ILE A 142 26.08 5.84 4.21
C ILE A 142 26.39 4.39 3.84
N GLY A 143 25.41 3.65 3.31
CA GLY A 143 25.57 2.26 2.87
C GLY A 143 26.62 2.09 1.78
N LYS A 144 26.63 2.98 0.79
CA LYS A 144 27.68 3.02 -0.24
C LYS A 144 29.07 3.28 0.36
N LYS A 145 29.19 4.27 1.27
CA LYS A 145 30.47 4.55 1.98
C LYS A 145 30.96 3.34 2.76
N PHE A 146 30.08 2.70 3.52
CA PHE A 146 30.41 1.51 4.32
C PHE A 146 30.86 0.35 3.44
N TYR A 147 30.13 0.07 2.35
CA TYR A 147 30.47 -0.99 1.42
C TYR A 147 31.85 -0.79 0.79
N THR A 148 32.16 0.44 0.38
CA THR A 148 33.47 0.78 -0.16
C THR A 148 34.58 0.61 0.89
N TRP A 149 34.37 1.10 2.12
CA TRP A 149 35.33 0.93 3.21
C TRP A 149 35.57 -0.55 3.54
N PHE A 150 34.50 -1.33 3.62
CA PHE A 150 34.57 -2.77 3.87
C PHE A 150 35.39 -3.49 2.80
N ASN A 151 35.20 -3.17 1.52
CA ASN A 151 35.97 -3.78 0.44
C ASN A 151 37.46 -3.44 0.52
N ILE A 152 37.82 -2.19 0.84
CA ILE A 152 39.22 -1.78 1.01
C ILE A 152 39.86 -2.55 2.16
N ALA A 153 39.21 -2.54 3.34
CA ALA A 153 39.72 -3.23 4.52
C ALA A 153 39.86 -4.75 4.27
N LYS A 154 38.91 -5.34 3.53
CA LYS A 154 38.94 -6.75 3.15
C LYS A 154 40.11 -7.06 2.22
N SER A 155 40.31 -6.26 1.16
CA SER A 155 41.42 -6.45 0.22
C SER A 155 42.78 -6.26 0.89
N GLN A 156 42.94 -5.27 1.78
CA GLN A 156 44.17 -5.14 2.59
C GLN A 156 44.39 -6.35 3.49
N LEU A 157 43.33 -6.88 4.11
CA LEU A 157 43.43 -8.05 4.96
C LEU A 157 43.81 -9.31 4.17
N GLU A 158 43.25 -9.49 2.97
CA GLU A 158 43.60 -10.59 2.05
C GLU A 158 45.08 -10.52 1.67
N GLU A 159 45.61 -9.35 1.30
CA GLU A 159 47.04 -9.21 0.98
C GLU A 159 47.95 -9.41 2.19
N VAL A 160 47.53 -8.97 3.38
CA VAL A 160 48.28 -9.19 4.63
C VAL A 160 48.32 -10.68 5.01
N GLN A 161 47.26 -11.45 4.73
CA GLN A 161 47.22 -12.89 4.97
C GLN A 161 48.20 -13.69 4.10
N GLU A 162 48.58 -13.15 2.93
CA GLU A 162 49.53 -13.77 2.01
C GLU A 162 51.01 -13.49 2.38
N LEU A 163 51.27 -12.57 3.33
CA LEU A 163 52.63 -12.25 3.77
C LEU A 163 53.16 -13.19 4.87
N ASN A 164 54.40 -13.65 4.72
CA ASN A 164 55.15 -14.35 5.77
C ASN A 164 55.95 -13.37 6.66
N GLY A 165 56.49 -13.87 7.78
CA GLY A 165 57.22 -13.05 8.76
C GLY A 165 58.38 -12.21 8.19
N ASP A 166 59.11 -12.76 7.22
CA ASP A 166 60.26 -12.09 6.57
C ASP A 166 59.82 -11.07 5.50
N ASP A 167 58.57 -11.14 5.03
CA ASP A 167 58.07 -10.25 3.99
C ASP A 167 57.78 -8.82 4.49
N TRP A 168 57.66 -8.65 5.81
CA TRP A 168 57.51 -7.34 6.47
C TRP A 168 58.80 -6.51 6.50
N GLU A 169 59.92 -7.09 6.10
CA GLU A 169 61.20 -6.39 5.93
C GLU A 169 61.41 -5.96 4.47
N ASN A 170 60.58 -6.45 3.53
CA ASN A 170 60.68 -6.11 2.11
C ASN A 170 59.87 -4.83 1.79
N PRO A 171 60.52 -3.71 1.47
CA PRO A 171 59.84 -2.44 1.20
C PRO A 171 58.92 -2.51 -0.03
N GLU A 172 59.23 -3.33 -1.03
CA GLU A 172 58.42 -3.43 -2.25
C GLU A 172 57.08 -4.13 -2.00
N LYS A 173 57.05 -5.13 -1.11
CA LYS A 173 55.83 -5.85 -0.75
C LYS A 173 54.92 -5.01 0.14
N ILE A 174 55.50 -4.24 1.06
CA ILE A 174 54.76 -3.30 1.91
C ILE A 174 54.22 -2.12 1.09
N GLU A 175 55.00 -1.60 0.14
CA GLU A 175 54.54 -0.55 -0.77
C GLU A 175 53.36 -1.03 -1.61
N LYS A 176 53.35 -2.29 -2.05
CA LYS A 176 52.22 -2.90 -2.78
C LYS A 176 50.93 -2.96 -1.94
N ILE A 177 51.02 -3.26 -0.66
CA ILE A 177 49.85 -3.28 0.26
C ILE A 177 49.31 -1.87 0.51
N ASN A 178 50.21 -0.90 0.67
CA ASN A 178 49.83 0.50 0.83
C ASN A 178 49.35 1.11 -0.50
N GLN A 179 49.73 0.53 -1.65
CA GLN A 179 49.34 0.97 -2.98
C GLN A 179 47.84 0.84 -3.20
N ILE A 180 47.16 -0.19 -2.66
CA ILE A 180 45.70 -0.33 -2.77
C ILE A 180 44.97 0.88 -2.17
N SER A 181 45.35 1.31 -0.97
CA SER A 181 44.76 2.50 -0.35
C SER A 181 45.11 3.77 -1.12
N ARG A 182 46.36 3.91 -1.60
CA ARG A 182 46.82 5.09 -2.35
C ARG A 182 46.16 5.21 -3.73
N GLU A 183 45.98 4.10 -4.44
CA GLU A 183 45.27 4.05 -5.71
C GLU A 183 43.79 4.33 -5.55
N PHE A 184 43.18 3.88 -4.45
CA PHE A 184 41.81 4.27 -4.11
C PHE A 184 41.68 5.79 -3.87
N TYR A 185 42.60 6.40 -3.12
CA TYR A 185 42.62 7.85 -2.93
C TYR A 185 42.81 8.62 -4.24
N LYS A 186 43.71 8.14 -5.11
CA LYS A 186 43.90 8.71 -6.46
C LYS A 186 42.68 8.52 -7.35
N PHE A 187 41.98 7.39 -7.24
CA PHE A 187 40.73 7.15 -7.97
C PHE A 187 39.62 8.09 -7.50
N LEU A 188 39.57 8.42 -6.21
CA LEU A 188 38.67 9.45 -5.70
C LEU A 188 39.04 10.87 -6.16
N GLU A 189 40.33 11.20 -6.26
CA GLU A 189 40.81 12.49 -6.79
C GLU A 189 40.59 12.65 -8.31
N ASN A 190 40.75 11.57 -9.08
CA ASN A 190 40.67 11.60 -10.55
C ASN A 190 39.24 11.60 -11.09
N ASN A 191 38.26 11.21 -10.28
CA ASN A 191 36.86 11.41 -10.61
C ASN A 191 36.52 12.88 -10.31
N GLN A 192 36.13 13.65 -11.35
CA GLN A 192 35.64 15.02 -11.20
C GLN A 192 34.28 15.01 -10.50
N PHE A 193 34.30 14.75 -9.20
CA PHE A 193 33.16 14.95 -8.34
C PHE A 193 32.94 16.46 -8.22
N THR A 194 31.72 16.90 -8.50
CA THR A 194 31.33 18.29 -8.24
C THR A 194 31.59 18.62 -6.77
N GLU A 195 31.96 19.87 -6.48
CA GLU A 195 32.24 20.36 -5.11
C GLU A 195 31.12 19.96 -4.13
N ASP A 196 29.86 20.03 -4.57
CA ASP A 196 28.67 19.57 -3.83
C ASP A 196 28.66 18.06 -3.49
N PHE A 197 29.22 17.21 -4.36
CA PHE A 197 29.30 15.76 -4.15
C PHE A 197 30.42 15.40 -3.17
N VAL A 198 31.54 16.12 -3.23
CA VAL A 198 32.64 16.01 -2.28
C VAL A 198 32.19 16.52 -0.89
N ASP A 199 31.45 17.62 -0.83
CA ASP A 199 30.86 18.14 0.41
C ASP A 199 29.81 17.20 1.00
N GLN A 200 28.98 16.54 0.18
CA GLN A 200 28.05 15.50 0.66
C GLN A 200 28.76 14.22 1.14
N LEU A 201 29.91 13.89 0.55
CA LEU A 201 30.77 12.82 1.03
C LEU A 201 31.48 13.18 2.33
N ALA A 202 31.83 14.45 2.54
CA ALA A 202 32.52 14.95 3.74
C ALA A 202 31.57 15.34 4.91
N ALA A 203 30.29 15.64 4.63
CA ALA A 203 29.33 16.19 5.62
C ALA A 203 28.78 15.20 6.67
N GLY A 204 29.44 14.07 6.92
CA GLY A 204 29.08 13.15 7.99
C GLY A 204 30.33 12.79 8.77
N SER A 205 30.31 13.04 10.08
CA SER A 205 31.37 12.67 11.04
C SER A 205 31.61 11.15 11.04
N ILE A 206 32.36 10.66 10.06
CA ILE A 206 33.19 9.47 10.14
C ILE A 206 34.55 9.97 9.70
N GLN A 207 35.47 9.99 10.66
CA GLN A 207 36.86 10.42 10.49
C GLN A 207 37.42 9.89 9.16
N SER A 208 38.14 10.74 8.43
CA SER A 208 38.93 10.36 7.26
C SER A 208 39.79 9.14 7.61
N TYR A 209 39.32 7.95 7.24
CA TYR A 209 40.05 6.71 7.49
C TYR A 209 41.10 6.57 6.41
N CYS A 210 42.32 7.04 6.66
CA CYS A 210 43.45 7.04 5.73
C CYS A 210 43.96 5.65 5.29
N GLY A 211 43.23 4.56 5.59
CA GLY A 211 43.80 3.21 5.61
C GLY A 211 44.77 3.04 6.78
N VAL A 212 45.17 1.80 7.05
CA VAL A 212 46.34 1.52 7.90
C VAL A 212 47.56 1.53 6.98
N GLU A 213 48.44 2.53 7.12
CA GLU A 213 49.75 2.48 6.48
C GLU A 213 50.67 1.59 7.30
N PHE A 214 51.16 0.50 6.71
CA PHE A 214 52.10 -0.38 7.39
C PHE A 214 53.52 0.16 7.24
N PRO A 215 54.24 0.44 8.34
CA PRO A 215 55.65 0.83 8.28
C PRO A 215 56.53 -0.41 8.02
N VAL A 216 57.57 -0.25 7.20
CA VAL A 216 58.60 -1.27 7.02
C VAL A 216 59.34 -1.49 8.34
N ARG A 217 59.43 -2.74 8.81
CA ARG A 217 60.17 -3.05 10.03
C ARG A 217 61.67 -2.85 9.79
N GLN A 218 62.22 -1.74 10.28
CA GLN A 218 63.66 -1.58 10.36
C GLN A 218 64.20 -2.27 11.61
N ASN A 219 65.14 -3.20 11.41
CA ASN A 219 65.92 -3.78 12.51
C ASN A 219 66.74 -2.67 13.19
N MET A 220 66.19 -2.10 14.27
CA MET A 220 66.92 -1.18 15.14
C MET A 220 68.00 -1.97 15.89
N LYS A 221 69.23 -1.92 15.38
CA LYS A 221 70.40 -1.91 16.26
C LYS A 221 70.47 -0.51 16.88
N THR A 222 70.19 -0.45 18.17
CA THR A 222 70.28 0.72 19.04
C THR A 222 71.54 1.55 18.81
N GLU A 223 71.38 2.87 18.63
CA GLU A 223 72.33 3.86 19.13
C GLU A 223 71.62 5.19 19.41
N CYS A 224 71.90 5.74 20.59
CA CYS A 224 71.24 6.86 21.24
C CYS A 224 72.10 8.12 21.11
N VAL A 225 71.57 9.26 20.62
CA VAL A 225 72.20 10.58 20.84
C VAL A 225 71.14 11.70 20.98
N ARG A 226 71.39 12.57 21.96
CA ARG A 226 70.59 13.69 22.51
C ARG A 226 70.60 14.98 21.67
N GLY A 227 69.66 15.89 21.98
CA GLY A 227 69.83 17.37 21.98
C GLY A 227 68.57 18.14 21.55
N SER A 228 67.75 18.65 22.49
CA SER A 228 67.67 20.05 22.99
C SER A 228 66.90 21.03 22.08
N GLU A 229 65.62 21.34 22.37
CA GLU A 229 65.11 22.56 23.07
C GLU A 229 65.13 23.87 22.25
N GLN A 230 63.96 24.51 22.00
CA GLN A 230 63.55 25.82 22.59
C GLN A 230 62.28 26.43 21.95
N LEU A 231 61.63 27.27 22.78
CA LEU A 231 60.26 27.79 22.78
C LEU A 231 60.07 29.20 22.15
N ASN A 232 58.82 29.47 21.74
CA ASN A 232 58.01 30.70 21.81
C ASN A 232 58.51 32.05 21.24
N SER A 233 57.66 32.75 20.46
CA SER A 233 56.82 33.90 20.94
C SER A 233 56.31 34.81 19.81
N THR A 234 55.03 35.17 19.96
CA THR A 234 54.17 36.13 19.25
C THR A 234 54.61 37.60 19.42
N GLU A 235 54.37 38.50 18.46
CA GLU A 235 53.63 39.78 18.66
C GLU A 235 53.49 40.66 17.39
N LEU A 236 52.42 41.46 17.40
CA LEU A 236 51.79 42.25 16.33
C LEU A 236 52.43 43.62 16.09
N LYS A 237 52.27 44.17 14.86
CA LYS A 237 51.62 45.49 14.58
C LYS A 237 51.60 45.88 13.06
N PRO A 238 50.69 46.79 12.63
CA PRO A 238 50.20 46.98 11.25
C PRO A 238 50.59 48.39 10.67
N PRO A 239 49.84 49.01 9.74
CA PRO A 239 49.57 48.69 8.33
C PRO A 239 50.09 49.80 7.37
N GLY A 240 50.07 49.54 6.05
CA GLY A 240 50.31 50.57 5.03
C GLY A 240 49.54 50.26 3.74
N ASN A 241 48.58 51.12 3.42
CA ASN A 241 47.67 51.09 2.28
C ASN A 241 48.36 51.33 0.93
N GLU A 242 47.55 51.11 -0.13
CA GLU A 242 47.64 51.61 -1.52
C GLU A 242 48.18 50.62 -2.56
N ARG A 243 47.69 50.50 -3.81
CA ARG A 243 46.47 50.85 -4.56
C ARG A 243 46.73 50.34 -6.01
N TYR A 244 45.72 49.77 -6.69
CA TYR A 244 45.45 49.81 -8.15
C TYR A 244 46.55 49.49 -9.21
N ASN A 245 46.34 48.48 -10.09
CA ASN A 245 45.73 48.59 -11.43
C ASN A 245 46.10 47.46 -12.43
N TYR A 246 45.08 47.01 -13.17
CA TYR A 246 44.99 46.53 -14.57
C TYR A 246 46.23 45.96 -15.30
N PHE A 247 46.08 44.78 -15.93
CA PHE A 247 45.90 44.65 -17.40
C PHE A 247 45.45 43.24 -17.84
N ASP A 248 44.55 43.26 -18.82
CA ASP A 248 43.92 42.19 -19.59
C ASP A 248 44.76 41.84 -20.84
N ARG A 249 44.79 40.56 -21.27
CA ARG A 249 44.60 40.10 -22.68
C ARG A 249 44.94 38.63 -22.96
N GLY A 250 44.02 37.96 -23.65
CA GLY A 250 44.26 36.90 -24.65
C GLY A 250 43.84 35.49 -24.20
N GLY A 251 43.06 34.68 -24.93
CA GLY A 251 42.64 34.74 -26.32
C GLY A 251 41.50 33.76 -26.64
N ARG A 252 40.90 33.97 -27.81
CA ARG A 252 39.73 33.29 -28.35
C ARG A 252 40.16 32.00 -29.08
N TYR A 253 39.87 30.80 -28.56
CA TYR A 253 39.81 29.56 -29.39
C TYR A 253 38.83 28.46 -28.92
N ASN A 254 38.03 28.63 -27.86
CA ASN A 254 37.22 27.52 -27.30
C ASN A 254 35.70 27.57 -27.58
N ARG A 255 35.21 28.38 -28.54
CA ARG A 255 33.76 28.58 -28.70
C ARG A 255 33.02 27.51 -29.53
N THR A 256 33.68 26.58 -30.20
CA THR A 256 32.97 25.58 -31.03
C THR A 256 32.72 24.26 -30.30
N SER A 257 33.63 23.75 -29.46
CA SER A 257 33.44 22.48 -28.75
C SER A 257 32.42 22.57 -27.61
N ILE A 258 32.35 23.73 -26.95
CA ILE A 258 31.46 23.96 -25.79
C ILE A 258 30.00 24.05 -26.21
N ASP A 259 29.71 24.48 -27.45
CA ASP A 259 28.34 24.62 -27.93
C ASP A 259 27.74 23.27 -28.36
N TYR A 260 28.54 22.34 -28.91
CA TYR A 260 28.07 20.97 -29.21
C TYR A 260 27.77 20.15 -27.94
N GLU A 261 28.58 20.26 -26.88
CA GLU A 261 28.33 19.57 -25.61
C GLU A 261 27.08 20.11 -24.89
N LYS A 262 26.83 21.41 -25.00
CA LYS A 262 25.59 22.02 -24.49
C LYS A 262 24.38 21.53 -25.25
N ASP A 263 24.47 21.44 -26.58
CA ASP A 263 23.37 20.96 -27.42
C ASP A 263 23.07 19.47 -27.18
N GLU A 264 24.08 18.62 -26.96
CA GLU A 264 23.87 17.22 -26.55
C GLU A 264 23.22 17.11 -25.16
N LYS A 265 23.68 17.92 -24.19
CA LYS A 265 23.09 17.94 -22.85
C LYS A 265 21.63 18.41 -22.89
N ILE A 266 21.33 19.41 -23.72
CA ILE A 266 19.95 19.88 -23.96
C ILE A 266 19.11 18.77 -24.60
N GLN A 267 19.63 18.05 -25.60
CA GLN A 267 18.90 16.94 -26.24
C GLN A 267 18.62 15.78 -25.26
N ARG A 268 19.59 15.40 -24.41
CA ARG A 268 19.38 14.39 -23.36
C ARG A 268 18.33 14.83 -22.36
N LEU A 269 18.41 16.07 -21.88
CA LEU A 269 17.44 16.63 -20.93
C LEU A 269 16.03 16.73 -21.55
N LEU A 270 15.91 17.04 -22.84
CA LEU A 270 14.61 17.05 -23.54
C LEU A 270 14.02 15.64 -23.67
N LEU A 271 14.85 14.64 -23.95
CA LEU A 271 14.43 13.24 -24.03
C LEU A 271 13.99 12.74 -22.64
N GLU A 272 14.77 13.03 -21.59
CA GLU A 272 14.44 12.71 -20.21
C GLU A 272 13.15 13.39 -19.76
N ASN A 273 12.95 14.66 -20.11
CA ASN A 273 11.70 15.37 -19.82
C ASN A 273 10.50 14.76 -20.56
N SER A 274 10.70 14.25 -21.78
CA SER A 274 9.66 13.52 -22.52
C SER A 274 9.29 12.21 -21.83
N VAL A 275 10.29 11.42 -21.41
CA VAL A 275 10.08 10.16 -20.67
C VAL A 275 9.38 10.42 -19.33
N LEU A 276 9.78 11.47 -18.62
CA LEU A 276 9.14 11.87 -17.35
C LEU A 276 7.69 12.33 -17.56
N LYS A 277 7.38 13.03 -18.65
CA LYS A 277 6.00 13.39 -19.02
C LYS A 277 5.14 12.18 -19.33
N ASP A 278 5.68 11.19 -20.04
CA ASP A 278 4.97 9.95 -20.35
C ASP A 278 4.75 9.12 -19.08
N ASN A 279 5.75 9.00 -18.22
CA ASN A 279 5.63 8.36 -16.92
C ASN A 279 4.59 9.05 -16.02
N LEU A 280 4.58 10.39 -15.99
CA LEU A 280 3.58 11.15 -15.26
C LEU A 280 2.15 10.88 -15.80
N LYS A 281 1.99 10.77 -17.12
CA LYS A 281 0.71 10.45 -17.75
C LYS A 281 0.23 9.03 -17.39
N ILE A 282 1.15 8.06 -17.36
CA ILE A 282 0.86 6.68 -16.94
C ILE A 282 0.46 6.65 -15.45
N VAL A 283 1.21 7.34 -14.59
CA VAL A 283 0.93 7.41 -13.14
C VAL A 283 -0.41 8.09 -12.88
N LYS A 284 -0.72 9.21 -13.56
CA LYS A 284 -2.03 9.86 -13.48
C LYS A 284 -3.15 8.92 -13.93
N GLY A 285 -2.99 8.24 -15.06
CA GLY A 285 -3.98 7.27 -15.55
C GLY A 285 -4.11 6.00 -14.67
N ARG A 286 -3.09 5.64 -13.89
CA ARG A 286 -3.19 4.58 -12.86
C ARG A 286 -3.90 5.09 -11.60
N SER A 287 -3.60 6.32 -11.17
CA SER A 287 -4.25 6.98 -10.03
C SER A 287 -5.74 7.18 -10.27
N GLU A 288 -6.14 7.66 -11.45
CA GLU A 288 -7.56 7.81 -11.84
C GLU A 288 -8.29 6.47 -11.87
N ARG A 289 -7.66 5.41 -12.41
CA ARG A 289 -8.23 4.06 -12.40
C ARG A 289 -8.36 3.50 -10.98
N SER A 290 -7.37 3.73 -10.13
CA SER A 290 -7.40 3.31 -8.72
C SER A 290 -8.54 4.00 -7.97
N MET A 291 -8.74 5.30 -8.20
CA MET A 291 -9.82 6.08 -7.59
C MET A 291 -11.21 5.55 -8.02
N ILE A 292 -11.40 5.25 -9.30
CA ILE A 292 -12.66 4.67 -9.80
C ILE A 292 -12.94 3.29 -9.17
N ILE A 293 -11.89 2.47 -8.98
CA ILE A 293 -12.03 1.17 -8.33
C ILE A 293 -12.38 1.34 -6.84
N GLU A 294 -11.76 2.29 -6.15
CA GLU A 294 -12.06 2.58 -4.74
C GLU A 294 -13.49 3.09 -4.54
N GLU A 295 -13.97 3.99 -5.41
CA GLU A 295 -15.35 4.49 -5.37
C GLU A 295 -16.37 3.37 -5.65
N ARG A 296 -16.03 2.45 -6.57
CA ARG A 296 -16.84 1.24 -6.82
C ARG A 296 -16.82 0.29 -5.62
N ASN A 297 -15.69 0.10 -4.96
CA ASN A 297 -15.59 -0.72 -3.76
C ASN A 297 -16.42 -0.15 -2.61
N ARG A 298 -16.36 1.17 -2.37
CA ARG A 298 -17.23 1.84 -1.37
C ARG A 298 -18.71 1.66 -1.70
N SER A 299 -19.09 1.77 -2.97
CA SER A 299 -20.48 1.55 -3.39
C SER A 299 -20.94 0.12 -3.12
N LEU A 300 -20.07 -0.87 -3.39
CA LEU A 300 -20.35 -2.28 -3.11
C LEU A 300 -20.39 -2.58 -1.60
N GLU A 301 -19.60 -1.88 -0.80
CA GLU A 301 -19.61 -2.02 0.66
C GLU A 301 -20.91 -1.49 1.26
N VAL A 302 -21.40 -0.33 0.80
CA VAL A 302 -22.72 0.19 1.17
C VAL A 302 -23.84 -0.74 0.73
N GLU A 303 -23.76 -1.33 -0.47
CA GLU A 303 -24.73 -2.32 -0.95
C GLU A 303 -24.71 -3.60 -0.10
N LYS A 304 -23.51 -4.08 0.26
CA LYS A 304 -23.33 -5.23 1.15
C LYS A 304 -23.95 -4.97 2.52
N ASP A 305 -23.70 -3.80 3.13
CA ASP A 305 -24.27 -3.45 4.43
C ASP A 305 -25.79 -3.30 4.36
N SER A 306 -26.32 -2.74 3.26
CA SER A 306 -27.76 -2.69 3.01
C SER A 306 -28.38 -4.09 2.89
N LEU A 307 -27.72 -5.00 2.18
CA LEU A 307 -28.18 -6.38 2.01
C LEU A 307 -28.11 -7.15 3.33
N GLN A 308 -27.05 -6.94 4.12
CA GLN A 308 -26.90 -7.53 5.44
C GLN A 308 -28.01 -7.06 6.38
N ASN A 309 -28.30 -5.76 6.42
CA ASN A 309 -29.40 -5.22 7.22
C ASN A 309 -30.77 -5.79 6.79
N ARG A 310 -31.02 -5.97 5.48
CA ARG A 310 -32.24 -6.63 5.00
C ARG A 310 -32.28 -8.09 5.42
N LEU A 311 -31.16 -8.80 5.38
CA LEU A 311 -31.07 -10.19 5.80
C LEU A 311 -31.40 -10.31 7.30
N ASP A 312 -30.78 -9.48 8.15
CA ASP A 312 -31.00 -9.48 9.59
C ASP A 312 -32.45 -9.12 9.94
N GLN A 313 -33.04 -8.17 9.20
CA GLN A 313 -34.46 -7.84 9.32
C GLN A 313 -35.36 -9.04 8.96
N THR A 314 -35.07 -9.74 7.85
CA THR A 314 -35.84 -10.93 7.47
C THR A 314 -35.69 -12.07 8.48
N PHE A 315 -34.50 -12.25 9.07
CA PHE A 315 -34.31 -13.22 10.15
C PHE A 315 -35.11 -12.85 11.40
N GLY A 316 -35.10 -11.57 11.79
CA GLY A 316 -35.93 -11.08 12.89
C GLY A 316 -37.43 -11.29 12.65
N GLU A 317 -37.92 -11.05 11.43
CA GLU A 317 -39.31 -11.31 11.04
C GLU A 317 -39.65 -12.81 11.06
N ILE A 318 -38.75 -13.67 10.59
CA ILE A 318 -38.92 -15.14 10.64
C ILE A 318 -38.96 -15.61 12.10
N GLU A 319 -38.12 -15.08 12.96
CA GLU A 319 -38.06 -15.44 14.37
C GLU A 319 -39.31 -14.95 15.13
N ALA A 320 -39.77 -13.74 14.84
CA ALA A 320 -41.05 -13.21 15.33
C ALA A 320 -42.24 -14.06 14.85
N MET A 321 -42.25 -14.48 13.58
CA MET A 321 -43.27 -15.40 13.05
C MET A 321 -43.21 -16.76 13.73
N ARG A 322 -42.02 -17.34 13.95
CA ARG A 322 -41.86 -18.61 14.66
C ARG A 322 -42.37 -18.52 16.10
N MET A 323 -42.04 -17.44 16.81
CA MET A 323 -42.55 -17.20 18.17
C MET A 323 -44.07 -16.97 18.19
N GLY A 324 -44.61 -16.23 17.22
CA GLY A 324 -46.05 -16.01 17.08
C GLY A 324 -46.82 -17.28 16.73
N GLN A 325 -46.29 -18.11 15.84
CA GLN A 325 -46.88 -19.39 15.46
C GLN A 325 -46.76 -20.44 16.57
N ALA A 326 -45.65 -20.48 17.30
CA ALA A 326 -45.53 -21.33 18.49
C ALA A 326 -46.62 -20.97 19.51
N ARG A 327 -46.85 -19.67 19.79
CA ARG A 327 -47.94 -19.22 20.68
C ARG A 327 -49.34 -19.57 20.17
N GLN A 328 -49.56 -19.60 18.85
CA GLN A 328 -50.85 -19.96 18.26
C GLN A 328 -51.10 -21.48 18.23
N ILE A 329 -50.06 -22.29 18.04
CA ILE A 329 -50.14 -23.76 18.03
C ILE A 329 -50.48 -24.31 19.42
N PHE A 330 -49.99 -23.69 20.49
CA PHE A 330 -50.29 -24.09 21.87
C PHE A 330 -51.66 -23.59 22.41
N ASN A 331 -52.48 -22.91 21.59
CA ASN A 331 -53.81 -22.40 21.96
C ASN A 331 -54.99 -23.10 21.24
N ILE A 332 -54.78 -24.31 20.72
CA ILE A 332 -55.75 -25.01 19.83
C ILE A 332 -56.86 -25.77 20.57
N ASP A 333 -56.91 -25.76 21.91
CA ASP A 333 -57.81 -26.69 22.61
C ASP A 333 -59.31 -26.33 22.67
N ASN A 334 -59.79 -25.17 22.20
CA ASN A 334 -61.24 -24.87 22.28
C ASN A 334 -61.77 -23.91 21.20
N CYS A 335 -62.37 -24.43 20.11
CA CYS A 335 -63.66 -23.98 19.51
C CYS A 335 -63.89 -24.49 18.06
N PRO A 336 -65.16 -24.59 17.59
CA PRO A 336 -65.55 -25.30 16.37
C PRO A 336 -65.54 -24.49 15.05
N GLU A 337 -64.96 -23.27 15.02
CA GLU A 337 -64.94 -22.40 13.82
C GLU A 337 -63.70 -22.60 12.94
N ASN A 338 -63.49 -23.83 12.48
CA ASN A 338 -62.25 -24.20 11.80
C ASN A 338 -62.19 -23.84 10.29
N SER A 339 -63.32 -23.61 9.61
CA SER A 339 -63.35 -23.40 8.15
C SER A 339 -62.61 -22.12 7.69
N GLU A 340 -62.76 -21.02 8.42
CA GLU A 340 -62.19 -19.73 8.01
C GLU A 340 -60.67 -19.67 8.28
N LYS A 341 -60.22 -20.33 9.36
CA LYS A 341 -58.79 -20.48 9.68
C LYS A 341 -58.08 -21.36 8.65
N TYR A 342 -58.72 -22.44 8.18
CA TYR A 342 -58.18 -23.26 7.09
C TYR A 342 -58.08 -22.50 5.77
N LEU A 343 -59.07 -21.66 5.43
CA LEU A 343 -59.00 -20.79 4.24
C LEU A 343 -57.85 -19.78 4.31
N ARG A 344 -57.67 -19.12 5.46
CA ARG A 344 -56.53 -18.20 5.67
C ARG A 344 -55.18 -18.91 5.60
N LEU A 345 -55.10 -20.15 6.08
CA LEU A 345 -53.90 -20.97 5.97
C LEU A 345 -53.61 -21.35 4.51
N ILE A 346 -54.63 -21.73 3.74
CA ILE A 346 -54.50 -22.02 2.30
C ILE A 346 -54.04 -20.77 1.53
N ASP A 347 -54.60 -19.60 1.81
CA ASP A 347 -54.18 -18.34 1.18
C ASP A 347 -52.73 -17.96 1.56
N ARG A 348 -52.34 -18.20 2.82
CA ARG A 348 -50.94 -18.03 3.27
C ARG A 348 -50.00 -18.98 2.54
N ILE A 349 -50.37 -20.26 2.39
CA ILE A 349 -49.59 -21.26 1.65
C ILE A 349 -49.46 -20.86 0.18
N ASN A 350 -50.54 -20.40 -0.45
CA ASN A 350 -50.52 -19.91 -1.84
C ASN A 350 -49.63 -18.67 -2.00
N GLY A 351 -49.66 -17.73 -1.04
CA GLY A 351 -48.77 -16.57 -1.00
C GLY A 351 -47.30 -16.98 -0.91
N LEU A 352 -46.97 -17.90 0.02
CA LEU A 352 -45.63 -18.45 0.15
C LEU A 352 -45.18 -19.20 -1.11
N LEU A 353 -46.09 -19.87 -1.82
CA LEU A 353 -45.78 -20.60 -3.05
C LEU A 353 -45.48 -19.66 -4.23
N ILE A 354 -46.15 -18.51 -4.31
CA ILE A 354 -45.85 -17.45 -5.28
C ILE A 354 -44.48 -16.81 -4.96
N GLU A 355 -44.22 -16.55 -3.68
CA GLU A 355 -42.95 -15.98 -3.24
C GLU A 355 -41.78 -16.92 -3.47
N ASN A 356 -41.96 -18.22 -3.23
CA ASN A 356 -40.95 -19.24 -3.50
C ASN A 356 -40.62 -19.31 -5.00
N LYS A 357 -41.63 -19.28 -5.88
CA LYS A 357 -41.41 -19.17 -7.34
C LYS A 357 -40.68 -17.90 -7.76
N ARG A 358 -40.90 -16.78 -7.06
CA ARG A 358 -40.14 -15.55 -7.31
C ARG A 358 -38.69 -15.74 -6.92
N LEU A 359 -38.43 -16.28 -5.74
CA LEU A 359 -37.08 -16.56 -5.25
C LEU A 359 -36.33 -17.54 -6.15
N GLU A 360 -36.97 -18.62 -6.62
CA GLU A 360 -36.38 -19.54 -7.60
C GLU A 360 -35.92 -18.82 -8.87
N LYS A 361 -36.73 -17.89 -9.39
CA LYS A 361 -36.37 -17.08 -10.55
C LYS A 361 -35.22 -16.10 -10.27
N ASP A 362 -35.19 -15.52 -9.08
CA ASP A 362 -34.10 -14.64 -8.65
C ASP A 362 -32.80 -15.43 -8.47
N PHE A 363 -32.86 -16.66 -7.95
CA PHE A 363 -31.73 -17.60 -7.88
C PHE A 363 -31.22 -17.99 -9.27
N GLU A 364 -32.10 -18.32 -10.21
CA GLU A 364 -31.71 -18.63 -11.59
C GLU A 364 -31.03 -17.43 -12.28
N ALA A 365 -31.53 -16.22 -12.03
CA ALA A 365 -30.90 -14.99 -12.52
C ALA A 365 -29.53 -14.73 -11.86
N ALA A 366 -29.39 -15.00 -10.56
CA ALA A 366 -28.12 -14.89 -9.84
C ALA A 366 -27.08 -15.89 -10.37
N THR A 367 -27.46 -17.16 -10.56
CA THR A 367 -26.60 -18.19 -11.15
C THR A 367 -26.18 -17.83 -12.57
N SER A 368 -27.08 -17.25 -13.37
CA SER A 368 -26.77 -16.74 -14.71
C SER A 368 -25.77 -15.58 -14.69
N ARG A 369 -25.81 -14.71 -13.66
CA ARG A 369 -24.80 -13.65 -13.48
C ARG A 369 -23.46 -14.21 -13.04
N ILE A 370 -23.45 -15.19 -12.14
CA ILE A 370 -22.23 -15.86 -11.66
C ILE A 370 -21.51 -16.56 -12.80
N THR A 371 -22.22 -17.32 -13.63
CA THR A 371 -21.63 -17.99 -14.81
C THR A 371 -21.06 -17.00 -15.81
N LYS A 372 -21.72 -15.86 -16.04
CA LYS A 372 -21.17 -14.78 -16.87
C LYS A 372 -19.89 -14.18 -16.27
N MET A 373 -19.87 -13.91 -14.96
CA MET A 373 -18.68 -13.40 -14.28
C MET A 373 -17.52 -14.39 -14.34
N ASP A 374 -17.77 -15.69 -14.17
CA ASP A 374 -16.75 -16.75 -14.30
C ASP A 374 -16.15 -16.77 -15.71
N GLN A 375 -16.98 -16.55 -16.74
CA GLN A 375 -16.51 -16.47 -18.11
C GLN A 375 -15.69 -15.20 -18.39
N ASP A 376 -16.07 -14.07 -17.81
CA ASP A 376 -15.30 -12.82 -17.88
C ASP A 376 -13.96 -12.94 -17.13
N LEU A 377 -13.93 -13.65 -16.01
CA LEU A 377 -12.72 -13.94 -15.24
C LEU A 377 -11.73 -14.79 -16.05
N LYS A 378 -12.21 -15.89 -16.67
CA LYS A 378 -11.40 -16.70 -17.60
C LYS A 378 -10.85 -15.91 -18.77
N ASN A 379 -11.63 -14.95 -19.30
CA ASN A 379 -11.16 -14.08 -20.38
C ASN A 379 -10.10 -13.09 -19.88
N ALA A 380 -10.22 -12.57 -18.66
CA ALA A 380 -9.21 -11.72 -18.04
C ALA A 380 -7.90 -12.49 -17.79
N GLU A 381 -7.97 -13.72 -17.28
CA GLU A 381 -6.81 -14.60 -17.09
C GLU A 381 -6.06 -14.85 -18.40
N ARG A 382 -6.78 -15.14 -19.50
CA ARG A 382 -6.17 -15.30 -20.83
C ARG A 382 -5.45 -14.04 -21.31
N ARG A 383 -6.04 -12.86 -21.08
CA ARG A 383 -5.39 -11.58 -21.41
C ARG A 383 -4.16 -11.36 -20.55
N ASN A 384 -4.20 -11.74 -19.27
CA ASN A 384 -3.07 -11.58 -18.37
C ASN A 384 -1.90 -12.49 -18.76
N SER A 385 -2.19 -13.75 -19.07
CA SER A 385 -1.20 -14.70 -19.62
C SER A 385 -0.56 -14.17 -20.91
N HIS A 386 -1.36 -13.60 -21.83
CA HIS A 386 -0.80 -12.99 -23.03
C HIS A 386 0.10 -11.79 -22.74
N LEU A 387 -0.23 -10.97 -21.73
CA LEU A 387 0.63 -9.85 -21.32
C LEU A 387 1.93 -10.32 -20.67
N GLU A 388 1.89 -11.41 -19.89
CA GLU A 388 3.10 -12.04 -19.32
C GLU A 388 4.02 -12.59 -20.41
N ASP A 389 3.48 -13.21 -21.46
CA ASP A 389 4.26 -13.66 -22.62
C ASP A 389 4.90 -12.47 -23.37
N VAL A 390 4.15 -11.39 -23.58
CA VAL A 390 4.67 -10.17 -24.22
C VAL A 390 5.76 -9.54 -23.35
N TYR A 391 5.59 -9.52 -22.02
CA TYR A 391 6.58 -9.00 -21.10
C TYR A 391 7.86 -9.84 -21.10
N SER A 392 7.74 -11.17 -21.04
CA SER A 392 8.86 -12.11 -21.15
C SER A 392 9.64 -11.92 -22.46
N ASN A 393 8.92 -11.70 -23.57
CA ASN A 393 9.53 -11.38 -24.86
C ASN A 393 10.23 -10.00 -24.88
N GLN A 394 9.73 -9.01 -24.15
CA GLN A 394 10.40 -7.71 -24.02
C GLN A 394 11.66 -7.81 -23.16
N VAL A 395 11.62 -8.56 -22.06
CA VAL A 395 12.78 -8.78 -21.18
C VAL A 395 13.91 -9.50 -21.93
N SER A 396 13.58 -10.53 -22.73
CA SER A 396 14.60 -11.21 -23.56
C SER A 396 15.20 -10.30 -24.64
N LYS A 397 14.40 -9.43 -25.26
CA LYS A 397 14.89 -8.38 -26.18
C LYS A 397 15.78 -7.36 -25.48
N PHE A 398 15.41 -6.95 -24.27
CA PHE A 398 16.23 -6.03 -23.47
C PHE A 398 17.58 -6.67 -23.13
N ASN A 399 17.60 -7.92 -22.67
CA ASN A 399 18.84 -8.63 -22.34
C ASN A 399 19.74 -8.85 -23.56
N THR A 400 19.16 -9.06 -24.75
CA THR A 400 19.94 -9.18 -26.00
C THR A 400 20.55 -7.84 -26.40
N LEU A 401 19.78 -6.75 -26.35
CA LEU A 401 20.30 -5.40 -26.58
C LEU A 401 21.38 -4.99 -25.56
N GLN A 402 21.23 -5.39 -24.31
CA GLN A 402 22.23 -5.13 -23.28
C GLN A 402 23.56 -5.85 -23.59
N LYS A 403 23.50 -7.11 -24.04
CA LYS A 403 24.70 -7.82 -24.51
C LYS A 403 25.32 -7.16 -25.74
N GLU A 404 24.51 -6.74 -26.71
CA GLU A 404 25.02 -6.02 -27.88
C GLU A 404 25.70 -4.71 -27.49
N MET A 405 25.18 -4.00 -26.48
CA MET A 405 25.80 -2.80 -25.93
C MET A 405 27.15 -3.10 -25.26
N GLU A 406 27.22 -4.17 -24.45
CA GLU A 406 28.46 -4.63 -23.82
C GLU A 406 29.51 -5.03 -24.87
N ASP A 407 29.11 -5.74 -25.93
CA ASP A 407 29.99 -6.10 -27.05
C ASP A 407 30.53 -4.88 -27.81
N VAL A 408 29.68 -3.87 -28.02
CA VAL A 408 30.10 -2.60 -28.65
C VAL A 408 31.04 -1.83 -27.75
N GLN A 409 30.79 -1.79 -26.44
CA GLN A 409 31.67 -1.15 -25.47
C GLN A 409 33.05 -1.83 -25.45
N ALA A 410 33.09 -3.17 -25.41
CA ALA A 410 34.35 -3.91 -25.45
C ALA A 410 35.15 -3.64 -26.73
N LYS A 411 34.46 -3.54 -27.89
CA LYS A 411 35.11 -3.16 -29.16
C LYS A 411 35.64 -1.73 -29.13
N TYR A 412 34.90 -0.81 -28.50
CA TYR A 412 35.33 0.57 -28.33
C TYR A 412 36.59 0.66 -27.48
N ASP A 413 36.63 -0.03 -26.33
CA ASP A 413 37.79 -0.06 -25.43
C ASP A 413 39.01 -0.66 -26.13
N THR A 414 38.84 -1.76 -26.87
CA THR A 414 39.90 -2.35 -27.71
C THR A 414 40.41 -1.36 -28.77
N SER A 415 39.52 -0.57 -29.38
CA SER A 415 39.93 0.44 -30.35
C SER A 415 40.69 1.59 -29.68
N LEU A 416 40.32 1.96 -28.45
CA LEU A 416 40.99 2.99 -27.66
C LEU A 416 42.43 2.56 -27.34
N GLU A 417 42.64 1.33 -26.88
CA GLU A 417 43.97 0.76 -26.64
C GLU A 417 44.83 0.77 -27.91
N ASN A 418 44.25 0.39 -29.06
CA ASN A 418 44.95 0.46 -30.35
C ASN A 418 45.34 1.90 -30.72
N PHE A 419 44.50 2.90 -30.43
CA PHE A 419 44.83 4.31 -30.65
C PHE A 419 45.95 4.79 -29.74
N GLU A 420 45.96 4.39 -28.47
CA GLU A 420 47.04 4.70 -27.53
C GLU A 420 48.37 4.09 -27.98
N GLU A 421 48.36 2.84 -28.47
CA GLU A 421 49.55 2.19 -29.02
C GLU A 421 50.08 2.92 -30.26
N VAL A 422 49.20 3.34 -31.17
CA VAL A 422 49.58 4.15 -32.34
C VAL A 422 50.13 5.51 -31.91
N ALA A 423 49.52 6.18 -30.94
CA ALA A 423 49.98 7.46 -30.42
C ALA A 423 51.37 7.34 -29.77
N ALA A 424 51.64 6.25 -29.04
CA ALA A 424 52.95 5.95 -28.49
C ALA A 424 54.00 5.73 -29.59
N LYS A 425 53.67 4.96 -30.63
CA LYS A 425 54.54 4.77 -31.81
C LYS A 425 54.82 6.09 -32.54
N LEU A 426 53.83 6.99 -32.61
CA LEU A 426 53.96 8.32 -33.22
C LEU A 426 54.93 9.21 -32.42
N LYS A 427 54.78 9.26 -31.09
CA LYS A 427 55.72 9.97 -30.20
C LYS A 427 57.14 9.45 -30.30
N GLU A 428 57.32 8.13 -30.43
CA GLU A 428 58.64 7.53 -30.62
C GLU A 428 59.25 7.91 -31.99
N ALA A 429 58.43 7.96 -33.04
CA ALA A 429 58.87 8.40 -34.37
C ALA A 429 59.21 9.91 -34.38
N GLU A 430 58.41 10.75 -33.73
CA GLU A 430 58.69 12.18 -33.54
C GLU A 430 60.01 12.40 -32.81
N LYS A 431 60.27 11.65 -31.73
CA LYS A 431 61.54 11.71 -31.00
C LYS A 431 62.74 11.32 -31.88
N LYS A 432 62.61 10.29 -32.71
CA LYS A 432 63.66 9.88 -33.68
C LYS A 432 63.90 10.96 -34.75
N ILE A 433 62.85 11.65 -35.20
CA ILE A 433 62.98 12.78 -36.13
C ILE A 433 63.70 13.95 -35.44
N GLU A 434 63.34 14.27 -34.20
CA GLU A 434 63.96 15.33 -33.42
C GLU A 434 65.46 15.04 -33.16
N GLU A 435 65.80 13.81 -32.77
CA GLU A 435 67.19 13.34 -32.62
C GLU A 435 67.99 13.41 -33.94
N SER A 436 67.36 13.14 -35.09
CA SER A 436 68.00 13.29 -36.40
C SER A 436 68.16 14.75 -36.86
N SER A 437 67.31 15.66 -36.36
CA SER A 437 67.38 17.10 -36.64
C SER A 437 68.47 17.83 -35.84
N VAL A 438 68.86 17.31 -34.67
CA VAL A 438 69.90 17.89 -33.80
C VAL A 438 71.34 17.65 -34.32
N ILE A 439 71.52 16.80 -35.33
CA ILE A 439 72.85 16.54 -35.93
C ILE A 439 73.26 17.61 -36.96
N SER A 440 72.35 18.51 -37.38
CA SER A 440 72.64 19.50 -38.43
C SER A 440 72.50 20.96 -38.00
N THR A 441 72.91 21.36 -36.80
CA THR A 441 73.20 22.77 -36.48
C THR A 441 74.16 22.92 -35.29
N LYS A 442 75.45 23.13 -35.56
CA LYS A 442 76.38 23.76 -34.63
C LYS A 442 77.11 24.90 -35.34
N SER A 443 76.80 26.15 -34.97
CA SER A 443 77.78 27.25 -34.90
C SER A 443 77.25 28.40 -34.03
N ASP A 444 77.95 28.59 -32.91
CA ASP A 444 78.36 29.82 -32.22
C ASP A 444 77.36 30.93 -31.81
N GLY A 445 77.47 31.32 -30.53
CA GLY A 445 76.92 32.59 -30.03
C GLY A 445 76.82 32.74 -28.51
N ASP A 446 77.97 32.70 -27.82
CA ASP A 446 78.35 33.34 -26.53
C ASP A 446 77.32 33.96 -25.55
N SER A 447 77.45 33.59 -24.27
CA SER A 447 77.77 34.48 -23.11
C SER A 447 77.09 34.09 -21.78
N THR A 448 77.93 33.61 -20.86
CA THR A 448 77.97 33.88 -19.40
C THR A 448 76.67 34.07 -18.61
N LEU A 449 76.41 33.20 -17.62
CA LEU A 449 76.63 33.49 -16.18
C LEU A 449 76.28 32.27 -15.31
N LEU A 450 77.03 32.14 -14.22
CA LEU A 450 77.06 31.06 -13.24
C LEU A 450 75.77 30.92 -12.43
N ALA A 451 75.29 29.68 -12.23
CA ALA A 451 74.56 29.27 -11.02
C ALA A 451 74.54 27.74 -10.86
N ALA A 452 74.95 27.27 -9.69
CA ALA A 452 74.67 25.93 -9.17
C ALA A 452 73.85 26.07 -7.86
N PRO A 453 73.09 25.05 -7.46
CA PRO A 453 71.78 25.13 -6.78
C PRO A 453 71.90 24.79 -5.27
N PRO A 454 70.88 24.30 -4.51
CA PRO A 454 69.41 24.32 -4.61
C PRO A 454 68.76 24.81 -3.29
N THR A 455 67.43 24.64 -3.18
CA THR A 455 66.61 24.41 -1.97
C THR A 455 65.69 25.52 -1.46
N ASP A 456 64.44 25.07 -1.35
CA ASP A 456 63.51 25.22 -0.23
C ASP A 456 62.35 26.22 -0.37
N ALA A 457 61.17 25.62 -0.20
CA ALA A 457 59.83 26.15 0.03
C ALA A 457 59.35 27.33 -0.83
N GLY A 458 58.70 26.97 -1.94
CA GLY A 458 57.91 27.90 -2.75
C GLY A 458 56.73 28.51 -1.99
N ASN A 459 56.52 29.81 -2.24
CA ASN A 459 55.32 30.56 -1.92
C ASN A 459 54.14 30.11 -2.81
N SER A 460 53.39 29.09 -2.39
CA SER A 460 52.10 28.74 -3.03
C SER A 460 50.99 28.41 -2.03
N THR A 461 51.02 28.97 -0.83
CA THR A 461 49.93 28.80 0.14
C THR A 461 48.99 30.00 0.09
N GLN A 462 47.91 29.88 -0.67
CA GLN A 462 46.73 30.71 -0.47
C GLN A 462 46.03 30.22 0.81
N ILE A 463 45.98 31.06 1.85
CA ILE A 463 45.13 30.78 3.01
C ILE A 463 43.70 31.11 2.61
N PHE A 464 42.89 30.07 2.44
CA PHE A 464 41.44 30.21 2.33
C PHE A 464 40.88 30.67 3.68
N HIS A 465 40.28 31.85 3.73
CA HIS A 465 39.36 32.20 4.81
C HIS A 465 38.06 31.42 4.60
N MET A 466 37.90 30.28 5.28
CA MET A 466 36.57 29.66 5.37
C MET A 466 35.63 30.66 6.06
N ALA A 467 34.51 30.98 5.41
CA ALA A 467 33.54 31.98 5.85
C ALA A 467 32.81 31.64 7.17
N SER A 468 33.24 30.61 7.89
CA SER A 468 32.63 30.18 9.14
C SER A 468 33.66 29.49 10.01
N ASN A 469 34.21 30.22 10.98
CA ASN A 469 34.98 29.59 12.05
C ASN A 469 34.00 28.74 12.89
N PRO A 470 34.16 27.41 12.97
CA PRO A 470 33.26 26.53 13.72
C PRO A 470 33.21 26.89 15.21
N LEU A 471 34.27 27.53 15.74
CA LEU A 471 34.27 28.04 17.11
C LEU A 471 33.32 29.25 17.27
N ASN A 472 33.22 30.10 16.25
CA ASN A 472 32.29 31.23 16.26
C ASN A 472 30.83 30.78 16.07
N LEU A 473 30.60 29.75 15.25
CA LEU A 473 29.27 29.13 15.13
C LEU A 473 28.86 28.46 16.45
N ALA A 474 29.77 27.72 17.10
CA ALA A 474 29.51 27.12 18.40
C ALA A 474 29.29 28.18 19.50
N HIS A 475 30.01 29.32 19.47
CA HIS A 475 29.77 30.43 20.39
C HIS A 475 28.44 31.15 20.13
N ALA A 476 28.04 31.32 18.86
CA ALA A 476 26.74 31.87 18.50
C ALA A 476 25.60 30.93 18.92
N GLU A 477 25.75 29.63 18.70
CA GLU A 477 24.78 28.60 19.07
C GLU A 477 24.67 28.44 20.60
N PHE A 478 25.79 28.56 21.32
CA PHE A 478 25.80 28.60 22.78
C PHE A 478 25.15 29.87 23.35
N GLN A 479 25.37 31.04 22.74
CA GLN A 479 24.69 32.28 23.12
C GLN A 479 23.17 32.23 22.81
N ASP A 480 22.77 31.60 21.71
CA ASP A 480 21.35 31.37 21.38
C ASP A 480 20.69 30.37 22.34
N GLN A 481 21.42 29.36 22.82
CA GLN A 481 20.93 28.45 23.86
C GLN A 481 20.88 29.12 25.24
N GLU A 482 21.84 29.97 25.60
CA GLU A 482 21.81 30.76 26.84
C GLU A 482 20.65 31.77 26.85
N THR A 483 20.38 32.45 25.73
CA THR A 483 19.25 33.38 25.63
C THR A 483 17.90 32.66 25.65
N LYS A 484 17.79 31.46 25.07
CA LYS A 484 16.61 30.60 25.21
C LYS A 484 16.42 30.10 26.66
N LYS A 485 17.50 29.78 27.37
CA LYS A 485 17.44 29.39 28.80
C LYS A 485 17.07 30.56 29.72
N ARG A 486 17.56 31.78 29.46
CA ARG A 486 17.17 32.98 30.23
C ARG A 486 15.71 33.36 29.99
N LYS A 487 15.19 33.21 28.76
CA LYS A 487 13.76 33.38 28.44
C LYS A 487 12.86 32.33 29.13
N LEU A 488 13.34 31.10 29.31
CA LEU A 488 12.63 30.04 30.04
C LEU A 488 12.59 30.26 31.56
N SER A 489 13.58 30.97 32.13
CA SER A 489 13.65 31.23 33.58
C SER A 489 12.87 32.47 34.02
N GLU A 490 12.52 33.39 33.11
CA GLU A 490 11.67 34.56 33.40
C GLU A 490 10.15 34.28 33.22
N LEU A 491 9.78 33.05 32.82
CA LEU A 491 8.42 32.64 32.43
C LEU A 491 7.61 31.93 33.53
N ASP A 492 8.03 31.97 34.80
CA ASP A 492 7.25 31.41 35.92
C ASP A 492 6.21 32.40 36.49
N GLY A 493 6.04 33.59 35.90
CA GLY A 493 5.20 34.64 36.50
C GLY A 493 4.30 35.46 35.58
N ALA A 494 4.34 35.32 34.25
CA ALA A 494 3.55 36.17 33.36
C ALA A 494 2.59 35.37 32.46
N GLU A 495 1.31 35.75 32.49
CA GLU A 495 0.26 35.28 31.58
C GLU A 495 0.49 35.77 30.15
N ASP A 496 1.58 35.35 29.51
CA ASP A 496 1.87 35.76 28.13
C ASP A 496 1.24 34.77 27.14
N SER A 497 0.39 35.30 26.26
CA SER A 497 -0.38 34.58 25.23
C SER A 497 0.51 33.67 24.36
N GLU A 498 1.78 34.07 24.17
CA GLU A 498 2.76 33.35 23.37
C GLU A 498 3.26 32.06 24.05
N ALA A 499 3.43 32.06 25.38
CA ALA A 499 3.80 30.86 26.13
C ALA A 499 2.65 29.83 26.14
N LYS A 500 1.40 30.30 26.17
CA LYS A 500 0.21 29.45 25.98
C LYS A 500 0.16 28.87 24.56
N ARG A 501 0.48 29.66 23.53
CA ARG A 501 0.53 29.20 22.13
C ARG A 501 1.58 28.12 21.91
N ILE A 502 2.80 28.31 22.43
CA ILE A 502 3.89 27.32 22.32
C ILE A 502 3.55 26.02 23.06
N ARG A 503 2.88 26.10 24.22
CA ARG A 503 2.40 24.91 24.93
C ARG A 503 1.30 24.20 24.15
N GLN A 504 0.38 24.93 23.54
CA GLN A 504 -0.69 24.35 22.72
C GLN A 504 -0.13 23.69 21.46
N GLU A 505 0.78 24.34 20.73
CA GLU A 505 1.46 23.74 19.57
C GLU A 505 2.17 22.44 19.94
N LYS A 506 2.79 22.37 21.13
CA LYS A 506 3.42 21.15 21.62
C LYS A 506 2.43 20.04 22.01
N ILE A 507 1.25 20.41 22.50
CA ILE A 507 0.16 19.46 22.77
C ILE A 507 -0.37 18.91 21.44
N ASP A 508 -0.61 19.78 20.47
CA ASP A 508 -1.11 19.41 19.14
C ASP A 508 -0.10 18.46 18.43
N GLU A 509 1.21 18.73 18.53
CA GLU A 509 2.27 17.83 18.01
C GLU A 509 2.25 16.45 18.68
N LEU A 510 2.05 16.40 20.01
CA LEU A 510 1.97 15.15 20.76
C LEU A 510 0.69 14.37 20.43
N GLU A 511 -0.43 15.06 20.23
CA GLU A 511 -1.70 14.47 19.79
C GLU A 511 -1.59 13.89 18.37
N GLU A 512 -0.90 14.57 17.46
CA GLU A 512 -0.63 14.06 16.11
C GLU A 512 0.26 12.80 16.16
N GLN A 513 1.29 12.79 17.01
CA GLN A 513 2.13 11.60 17.23
C GLN A 513 1.33 10.43 17.82
N LEU A 514 0.43 10.71 18.78
CA LEU A 514 -0.43 9.69 19.38
C LEU A 514 -1.38 9.09 18.33
N GLN A 515 -2.01 9.92 17.51
CA GLN A 515 -2.85 9.44 16.41
C GLN A 515 -2.07 8.61 15.39
N MET A 516 -0.83 8.98 15.06
CA MET A 516 0.02 8.16 14.18
C MET A 516 0.29 6.78 14.79
N LEU A 517 0.66 6.72 16.07
CA LEU A 517 0.91 5.47 16.78
C LEU A 517 -0.36 4.61 16.91
N GLU A 518 -1.53 5.21 17.12
CA GLU A 518 -2.80 4.49 17.12
C GLU A 518 -3.13 3.90 15.75
N ARG A 519 -2.89 4.65 14.66
CA ARG A 519 -3.05 4.12 13.29
C ARG A 519 -2.09 2.96 13.04
N GLU A 520 -0.83 3.08 13.41
CA GLU A 520 0.16 2.00 13.27
C GLU A 520 -0.22 0.77 14.10
N LYS A 521 -0.67 0.97 15.34
CA LYS A 521 -1.19 -0.10 16.19
C LYS A 521 -2.37 -0.82 15.53
N ASN A 522 -3.34 -0.08 14.98
CA ASN A 522 -4.50 -0.67 14.30
C ASN A 522 -4.08 -1.50 13.08
N VAL A 523 -3.13 -1.00 12.27
CA VAL A 523 -2.59 -1.75 11.13
C VAL A 523 -1.90 -3.04 11.58
N ILE A 524 -1.12 -3.00 12.67
CA ILE A 524 -0.47 -4.19 13.23
C ILE A 524 -1.52 -5.18 13.77
N GLU A 525 -2.54 -4.69 14.48
CA GLU A 525 -3.64 -5.53 14.99
C GLU A 525 -4.42 -6.20 13.86
N ASP A 526 -4.70 -5.48 12.77
CA ASP A 526 -5.41 -6.03 11.62
C ASP A 526 -4.56 -7.04 10.84
N SER A 527 -3.25 -6.78 10.70
CA SER A 527 -2.30 -7.76 10.17
C SER A 527 -2.25 -9.02 11.03
N TYR A 528 -2.22 -8.88 12.37
CA TYR A 528 -2.25 -9.99 13.30
C TYR A 528 -3.54 -10.81 13.20
N LYS A 529 -4.71 -10.15 13.11
CA LYS A 529 -6.01 -10.81 12.88
C LYS A 529 -6.00 -11.60 11.56
N LEU A 530 -5.49 -11.00 10.49
CA LEU A 530 -5.39 -11.66 9.19
C LEU A 530 -4.51 -12.93 9.25
N HIS A 531 -3.34 -12.85 9.89
CA HIS A 531 -2.46 -14.00 10.09
C HIS A 531 -3.12 -15.10 10.94
N LYS A 532 -3.85 -14.72 12.00
CA LYS A 532 -4.61 -15.64 12.85
C LYS A 532 -5.72 -16.35 12.05
N ASP A 533 -6.45 -15.61 11.24
CA ASP A 533 -7.54 -16.15 10.40
C ASP A 533 -7.00 -17.09 9.33
N LEU A 534 -5.88 -16.75 8.70
CA LEU A 534 -5.21 -17.62 7.73
C LEU A 534 -4.75 -18.92 8.39
N ALA A 535 -4.11 -18.85 9.56
CA ALA A 535 -3.68 -20.03 10.31
C ALA A 535 -4.86 -20.91 10.74
N ASN A 536 -5.99 -20.31 11.11
CA ASN A 536 -7.21 -21.05 11.45
C ASN A 536 -7.82 -21.74 10.22
N LYS A 537 -7.90 -21.05 9.08
CA LYS A 537 -8.37 -21.65 7.82
C LYS A 537 -7.47 -22.80 7.38
N PHE A 538 -6.15 -22.62 7.45
CA PHE A 538 -5.20 -23.70 7.15
C PHE A 538 -5.40 -24.89 8.07
N ARG A 539 -5.57 -24.66 9.38
CA ARG A 539 -5.87 -25.73 10.34
C ARG A 539 -7.16 -26.47 10.01
N GLN A 540 -8.23 -25.75 9.66
CA GLN A 540 -9.50 -26.37 9.25
C GLN A 540 -9.36 -27.22 7.99
N ILE A 541 -8.62 -26.74 6.99
CA ILE A 541 -8.34 -27.50 5.77
C ILE A 541 -7.51 -28.74 6.09
N CYS A 542 -6.47 -28.62 6.92
CA CYS A 542 -5.66 -29.77 7.34
C CYS A 542 -6.51 -30.83 8.06
N ILE A 543 -7.39 -30.42 8.96
CA ILE A 543 -8.32 -31.34 9.64
C ILE A 543 -9.22 -32.02 8.60
N ALA A 544 -9.90 -31.25 7.74
CA ALA A 544 -10.81 -31.81 6.75
C ALA A 544 -10.15 -32.78 5.75
N LEU A 545 -8.88 -32.56 5.39
CA LEU A 545 -8.17 -33.39 4.41
C LEU A 545 -7.43 -34.58 5.03
N THR A 546 -6.89 -34.42 6.24
CA THR A 546 -6.00 -35.43 6.86
C THR A 546 -6.62 -36.10 8.08
N GLY A 547 -7.71 -35.55 8.62
CA GLY A 547 -8.27 -35.91 9.91
C GLY A 547 -7.38 -35.55 11.09
N LEU A 548 -6.34 -34.73 10.90
CA LEU A 548 -5.37 -34.38 11.94
C LEU A 548 -5.42 -32.89 12.27
N GLN A 549 -5.58 -32.60 13.56
CA GLN A 549 -5.50 -31.27 14.13
C GLN A 549 -4.07 -30.99 14.60
N ILE A 550 -3.39 -30.09 13.91
CA ILE A 550 -2.03 -29.63 14.26
C ILE A 550 -2.12 -28.26 14.97
N LYS A 551 -1.57 -28.17 16.19
CA LYS A 551 -1.49 -26.96 17.00
C LYS A 551 -0.03 -26.65 17.34
N LEU A 552 0.41 -25.42 17.09
CA LEU A 552 1.72 -24.97 17.57
C LEU A 552 1.56 -24.55 19.05
N LYS A 553 2.31 -25.18 19.95
CA LYS A 553 2.31 -24.84 21.39
C LYS A 553 3.36 -23.79 21.71
N ASP A 554 4.56 -23.97 21.19
CA ASP A 554 5.68 -23.05 21.39
C ASP A 554 6.32 -22.74 20.03
N ALA A 555 6.25 -21.47 19.63
CA ALA A 555 6.81 -21.01 18.37
C ALA A 555 8.32 -20.75 18.46
N GLU A 556 8.89 -20.50 19.64
CA GLU A 556 10.32 -20.28 19.80
C GLU A 556 11.05 -21.63 19.82
N GLU A 557 10.49 -22.61 20.52
CA GLU A 557 11.06 -23.96 20.58
C GLU A 557 10.65 -24.88 19.42
N GLY A 558 9.71 -24.44 18.57
CA GLY A 558 9.21 -25.20 17.42
C GLY A 558 8.37 -26.43 17.82
N ILE A 559 7.68 -26.38 18.96
CA ILE A 559 6.91 -27.51 19.50
C ILE A 559 5.47 -27.47 18.97
N CYS A 560 5.04 -28.55 18.33
CA CYS A 560 3.67 -28.73 17.86
C CYS A 560 3.02 -29.97 18.46
N THR A 561 1.69 -29.95 18.58
CA THR A 561 0.89 -31.09 18.97
C THR A 561 -0.03 -31.51 17.84
N VAL A 562 -0.14 -32.81 17.64
CA VAL A 562 -0.95 -33.44 16.60
C VAL A 562 -1.99 -34.32 17.29
N GLN A 563 -3.26 -34.05 17.03
CA GLN A 563 -4.39 -34.78 17.56
C GLN A 563 -5.23 -35.31 16.40
N SER A 564 -5.74 -36.54 16.50
CA SER A 564 -6.67 -37.09 15.50
C SER A 564 -8.09 -36.62 15.77
N GLU A 565 -8.84 -36.26 14.72
CA GLU A 565 -10.27 -35.97 14.79
C GLU A 565 -11.10 -37.25 15.05
N TYR A 566 -10.56 -38.41 14.67
CA TYR A 566 -11.23 -39.71 14.82
C TYR A 566 -11.09 -40.31 16.23
N GLU A 567 -10.39 -39.65 17.15
CA GLU A 567 -10.21 -40.14 18.51
C GLU A 567 -11.30 -39.59 19.43
N GLU A 568 -12.18 -40.47 19.91
CA GLU A 568 -13.35 -40.10 20.72
C GLU A 568 -12.98 -39.49 22.08
N THR A 569 -11.81 -39.85 22.60
CA THR A 569 -11.25 -39.29 23.84
C THR A 569 -10.27 -38.19 23.46
N ASN A 570 -10.58 -36.93 23.81
CA ASN A 570 -9.73 -35.74 23.63
C ASN A 570 -8.37 -35.78 24.39
N GLN A 571 -7.86 -36.97 24.71
CA GLN A 571 -6.70 -37.24 25.54
C GLN A 571 -5.48 -37.69 24.73
N GLY A 572 -5.65 -38.22 23.51
CA GLY A 572 -4.52 -38.60 22.65
C GLY A 572 -3.98 -37.43 21.83
N GLN A 573 -2.83 -36.88 22.22
CA GLN A 573 -2.08 -35.94 21.38
C GLN A 573 -0.61 -36.34 21.31
N PHE A 574 -0.06 -36.40 20.10
CA PHE A 574 1.38 -36.54 19.89
C PHE A 574 2.04 -35.17 19.95
N VAL A 575 3.23 -35.10 20.55
CA VAL A 575 4.01 -33.86 20.59
C VAL A 575 5.23 -34.05 19.72
N PHE A 576 5.47 -33.11 18.81
CA PHE A 576 6.63 -33.10 17.93
C PHE A 576 7.42 -31.81 18.11
N LYS A 577 8.74 -31.91 17.98
CA LYS A 577 9.66 -30.78 17.91
C LYS A 577 10.19 -30.65 16.50
N CYS A 578 9.90 -29.50 15.89
CA CYS A 578 10.38 -29.11 14.58
C CYS A 578 11.62 -28.23 14.76
N PHE A 579 12.75 -28.61 14.16
CA PHE A 579 13.98 -27.83 14.23
C PHE A 579 14.07 -26.83 13.08
N TYR A 580 13.93 -25.54 13.38
CA TYR A 580 14.02 -24.45 12.40
C TYR A 580 15.27 -24.56 11.52
N GLY A 581 15.10 -24.42 10.21
CA GLY A 581 16.20 -24.53 9.22
C GLY A 581 16.59 -25.97 8.85
N THR A 582 15.92 -26.99 9.40
CA THR A 582 16.14 -28.39 9.03
C THR A 582 14.82 -29.08 8.69
N THR A 583 14.88 -30.21 7.98
CA THR A 583 13.72 -31.09 7.73
C THR A 583 13.48 -32.08 8.86
N ARG A 584 14.22 -31.96 9.98
CA ARG A 584 14.16 -32.91 11.10
C ARG A 584 12.97 -32.60 12.00
N ILE A 585 12.17 -33.62 12.26
CA ILE A 585 11.03 -33.59 13.18
C ILE A 585 11.21 -34.77 14.14
N ASP A 586 11.30 -34.48 15.43
CA ASP A 586 11.44 -35.51 16.47
C ASP A 586 10.14 -35.58 17.28
N MET A 587 9.65 -36.80 17.54
CA MET A 587 8.55 -37.00 18.47
C MET A 587 9.07 -36.88 19.91
N LEU A 588 8.40 -36.07 20.73
CA LEU A 588 8.73 -35.90 22.15
C LEU A 588 7.88 -36.85 22.99
N ASP A 589 8.55 -37.57 23.89
CA ASP A 589 7.88 -38.30 24.96
C ASP A 589 7.53 -37.33 26.09
N VAL A 590 6.27 -36.92 26.13
CA VAL A 590 5.78 -36.04 27.20
C VAL A 590 5.27 -36.93 28.31
N ASN A 591 5.96 -36.93 29.46
CA ASN A 591 5.57 -37.68 30.65
C ASN A 591 4.28 -37.12 31.27
N SER A 592 3.14 -37.44 30.67
CA SER A 592 1.82 -37.36 31.30
C SER A 592 1.19 -38.75 31.29
N ASP A 593 0.42 -39.09 32.32
CA ASP A 593 -0.19 -40.43 32.46
C ASP A 593 -1.01 -40.82 31.21
N SER A 594 -1.65 -39.83 30.58
CA SER A 594 -2.40 -39.97 29.33
C SER A 594 -1.52 -40.16 28.07
N SER A 595 -0.32 -39.56 28.02
CA SER A 595 0.63 -39.74 26.93
C SER A 595 1.28 -41.12 26.97
N ALA A 596 1.58 -41.65 28.17
CA ALA A 596 2.16 -42.98 28.33
C ALA A 596 1.23 -44.11 27.86
N GLU A 597 -0.08 -44.00 28.13
CA GLU A 597 -1.08 -44.95 27.63
C GLU A 597 -1.24 -44.85 26.10
N MET A 598 -1.21 -43.64 25.55
CA MET A 598 -1.32 -43.41 24.12
C MET A 598 -0.10 -43.92 23.35
N ILE A 599 1.13 -43.66 23.85
CA ILE A 599 2.36 -44.18 23.26
C ILE A 599 2.34 -45.71 23.27
N ARG A 600 1.86 -46.36 24.35
CA ARG A 600 1.70 -47.82 24.39
C ARG A 600 0.68 -48.34 23.36
N LYS A 601 -0.45 -47.64 23.17
CA LYS A 601 -1.45 -48.00 22.15
C LYS A 601 -0.83 -48.02 20.75
N TRP A 602 -0.02 -47.01 20.44
CA TRP A 602 0.53 -46.81 19.09
C TRP A 602 1.96 -47.33 18.89
N GLU A 603 2.60 -47.87 19.94
CA GLU A 603 3.98 -48.39 19.94
C GLU A 603 4.27 -49.36 18.77
N PRO A 604 3.39 -50.33 18.42
CA PRO A 604 3.65 -51.22 17.28
C PRO A 604 3.76 -50.48 15.95
N LEU A 605 2.92 -49.47 15.73
CA LEU A 605 2.93 -48.64 14.53
C LEU A 605 4.11 -47.66 14.55
N MET A 606 4.44 -47.08 15.70
CA MET A 606 5.62 -46.23 15.85
C MET A 606 6.91 -47.00 15.53
N LYS A 607 7.06 -48.22 16.06
CA LYS A 607 8.23 -49.06 15.77
C LYS A 607 8.35 -49.37 14.27
N LYS A 608 7.24 -49.70 13.62
CA LYS A 608 7.20 -50.05 12.19
C LYS A 608 7.41 -48.85 11.25
N TYR A 609 6.85 -47.69 11.56
CA TYR A 609 6.84 -46.55 10.64
C TYR A 609 7.86 -45.46 11.00
N ILE A 610 8.02 -45.15 12.29
CA ILE A 610 9.04 -44.20 12.76
C ILE A 610 10.37 -44.92 12.97
N GLY A 611 10.38 -46.07 13.63
CA GLY A 611 11.61 -46.82 13.92
C GLY A 611 12.26 -47.41 12.67
N GLU A 612 11.54 -48.24 11.91
CA GLU A 612 12.10 -48.96 10.75
C GLU A 612 12.13 -48.12 9.47
N ARG A 613 11.11 -47.27 9.23
CA ARG A 613 10.95 -46.51 7.98
C ARG A 613 11.28 -45.02 8.11
N ASN A 614 11.56 -44.53 9.32
CA ASN A 614 11.85 -43.12 9.60
C ASN A 614 10.83 -42.15 8.96
N SER A 615 9.54 -42.50 9.00
CA SER A 615 8.47 -41.77 8.32
C SER A 615 7.31 -41.47 9.27
N ILE A 616 7.31 -40.25 9.80
CA ILE A 616 6.19 -39.70 10.57
C ILE A 616 4.91 -39.63 9.73
N PRO A 617 4.92 -39.19 8.45
CA PRO A 617 3.71 -39.20 7.63
C PRO A 617 3.11 -40.60 7.46
N ALA A 618 3.94 -41.63 7.25
CA ALA A 618 3.46 -43.00 7.13
C ALA A 618 2.85 -43.52 8.45
N PHE A 619 3.45 -43.15 9.58
CA PHE A 619 2.91 -43.45 10.91
C PHE A 619 1.54 -42.81 11.10
N LEU A 620 1.43 -41.49 10.89
CA LEU A 620 0.18 -40.75 11.08
C LEU A 620 -0.92 -41.25 10.12
N ALA A 621 -0.59 -41.54 8.87
CA ALA A 621 -1.55 -42.10 7.91
C ALA A 621 -2.05 -43.50 8.35
N ALA A 622 -1.15 -44.38 8.81
CA ALA A 622 -1.55 -45.70 9.29
C ALA A 622 -2.42 -45.62 10.55
N MET A 623 -2.09 -44.72 11.47
CA MET A 623 -2.89 -44.43 12.65
C MET A 623 -4.28 -43.91 12.28
N THR A 624 -4.35 -42.94 11.37
CA THR A 624 -5.63 -42.40 10.87
C THR A 624 -6.51 -43.47 10.27
N LEU A 625 -5.95 -44.35 9.41
CA LEU A 625 -6.70 -45.45 8.81
C LEU A 625 -7.21 -46.45 9.85
N GLN A 626 -6.44 -46.72 10.89
CA GLN A 626 -6.87 -47.62 11.96
C GLN A 626 -8.01 -47.00 12.79
N LEU A 627 -7.89 -45.72 13.16
CA LEU A 627 -8.96 -44.99 13.85
C LEU A 627 -10.23 -44.87 13.00
N GLU A 628 -10.08 -44.68 11.69
CA GLU A 628 -11.21 -44.65 10.76
C GLU A 628 -11.92 -46.01 10.66
N GLN A 629 -11.18 -47.13 10.77
CA GLN A 629 -11.77 -48.48 10.82
C GLN A 629 -12.46 -48.78 12.15
N GLU A 630 -11.93 -48.26 13.26
CA GLU A 630 -12.51 -48.42 14.60
C GLU A 630 -13.83 -47.63 14.75
N ARG A 631 -14.03 -46.59 13.95
CA ARG A 631 -15.27 -45.79 13.92
C ARG A 631 -16.35 -46.55 13.12
N GLU A 632 -17.36 -47.09 13.81
CA GLU A 632 -18.56 -47.62 13.13
C GLU A 632 -19.15 -46.53 12.23
N PHE A 633 -19.15 -46.78 10.92
CA PHE A 633 -19.63 -45.81 9.93
C PHE A 633 -21.16 -45.80 9.93
N ASP A 634 -21.75 -44.75 10.49
CA ASP A 634 -23.16 -44.45 10.27
C ASP A 634 -23.31 -44.00 8.80
N GLU A 635 -23.79 -44.89 7.93
CA GLU A 635 -23.92 -44.73 6.46
C GLU A 635 -24.73 -43.50 6.00
N THR A 636 -25.29 -42.71 6.93
CA THR A 636 -26.25 -41.64 6.62
C THR A 636 -25.65 -40.24 6.52
N MET A 637 -24.39 -40.00 6.88
CA MET A 637 -23.91 -38.62 7.07
C MET A 637 -22.92 -38.08 6.03
N HIS A 638 -22.29 -38.88 5.16
CA HIS A 638 -21.37 -38.34 4.15
C HIS A 638 -21.41 -39.14 2.84
N GLU A 639 -21.94 -38.53 1.78
CA GLU A 639 -21.78 -39.00 0.40
C GLU A 639 -20.28 -39.03 0.06
N ARG A 640 -19.66 -40.21 0.18
CA ARG A 640 -18.30 -40.42 -0.30
C ARG A 640 -18.30 -40.40 -1.83
N THR A 641 -17.46 -39.54 -2.40
CA THR A 641 -16.87 -39.74 -3.72
C THR A 641 -16.20 -41.11 -3.73
N HIS A 642 -16.70 -41.99 -4.59
CA HIS A 642 -16.12 -43.30 -4.89
C HIS A 642 -14.61 -43.18 -5.13
N THR A 643 -13.81 -43.75 -4.24
CA THR A 643 -12.43 -44.10 -4.56
C THR A 643 -12.46 -45.27 -5.54
N PHE A 644 -11.97 -45.03 -6.76
CA PHE A 644 -11.74 -46.08 -7.74
C PHE A 644 -10.71 -47.07 -7.18
N SER A 645 -11.16 -48.25 -6.79
CA SER A 645 -10.30 -49.42 -6.63
C SER A 645 -9.92 -49.88 -8.04
N VAL A 646 -8.68 -49.59 -8.45
CA VAL A 646 -8.08 -50.25 -9.60
C VAL A 646 -7.74 -51.67 -9.14
N TYR A 647 -8.60 -52.62 -9.50
CA TYR A 647 -8.25 -54.03 -9.50
C TYR A 647 -7.04 -54.20 -10.43
N HIS A 648 -5.91 -54.64 -9.88
CA HIS A 648 -4.87 -55.26 -10.68
C HIS A 648 -5.29 -56.72 -10.91
N GLU A 649 -5.76 -57.01 -12.12
CA GLU A 649 -5.67 -58.37 -12.67
C GLU A 649 -4.24 -58.55 -13.19
N ASP A 650 -3.46 -59.38 -12.48
CA ASP A 650 -2.64 -60.47 -13.04
C ASP A 650 -2.10 -61.36 -11.90
#